data_AF-A0A1C6GJ62-F1
#
_entry.id   AF-A0A1C6GJ62-F1
#
_cell.length_a   1.000
_cell.length_b   1.000
_cell.length_c   1.000
_cell.angle_alpha   90.00
_cell.angle_beta   90.00
_cell.angle_gamma   90.00
#
_symmetry.space_group_name_H-M   'P 1'
#
loop_
_entity.id
_entity.type
_entity.pdbx_description
1 polymer ?
#
loop_
_entity_poly.entity_id
_entity_poly.type
_entity_poly.pdbx_seq_one_letter_code
_entity_poly.pdbx_strand_id
1 'polypeptide(L)'
;MARSMITGRETQKMQEYTQERINQAERRGVEFPTDVKEQISEYANLIGEEEKVRTLVRNLADALSKADEESVEDLLDDARMDIQDLPDPTIGKLELRDYGYTAEDMVPLRKEAALDYHRMGSKIYCLGSDGGKGEYASKEMIQAHEGLFGMELQMWERIRDQDLDYADEDFGAFQEPMSVIDQEEALKLYDAGADIYLITNFSSPIYVTERKEIERGPEHYQMSMAERERFRNLEWEMQKYPQIQSLKEANLLLGTRRTFGIYQIKDDSPGENYAFMNMSFIESHGMQIKKEDYKLVYVGELLGNTSLDDIFERFNIDRPKDFRGHSLSVSDIVVLNDGEKVTAHFVDSISFEQLDSFLNLEEQVLSELAYEVGERYFAIQRTEEGYDYSFYDEDFRLMDGGVYENDEISIEEAAEELLEDEGWTGERIRGDYDQLMEKVKEMDEVVMAEIQKSQGEYKPLAKVEELEEANYNMIDNVLNNMPLKKEPYLEYFATECDEFHDMGAYEKSTDVNQIAAVYEKYKENPETAYLGCSMGIIYRDPEDSYYDDAEFAIVKGNTVLGNLMDDVRFYGELALVREGIEKIHEALPDYKYVPMRDVREAMYPEKMTTEQLAEALDEIAEAFDPYDYRDHVEPGQDTLQEVMLDLQSGNVGSYISFLKDVIEEDCEQSVWAGVLLERLKSYEPDISKETEPMVYVNYCEKRELMEPRCQKLSDLDSRTAQKDKEWYADRNPRTDEPMVTAQMFFTIYYAEKGDKMLQYFKGKIDIGTGNGGILSQLKLQNELKLTDESWIGYLKNKGNEEFQKCMEDLTDMQNHVLPYLQSFCSLEEKSVQEKQERQVAEKQDSRVEASRAANVTKGDNDKAVKKVVSSMQTEKNKATTKAKKPSIHERLEINKRKIQEKQGKDDPERGADRDVRTV
;
A
#
# COMPACT_ATOMS: atom_id res chain seq x y z
N MET A 1 8.41 28.42 28.29
CA MET A 1 7.06 28.90 28.68
C MET A 1 6.64 28.17 29.95
N ALA A 2 5.99 28.84 30.91
CA ALA A 2 5.59 28.21 32.17
C ALA A 2 4.49 27.17 31.88
N ARG A 3 4.83 25.87 31.98
CA ARG A 3 3.87 24.76 31.84
C ARG A 3 2.83 24.88 32.97
N SER A 4 1.56 25.05 32.61
CA SER A 4 0.44 25.02 33.55
C SER A 4 0.18 23.56 33.96
N MET A 5 0.99 23.02 34.86
CA MET A 5 0.82 21.67 35.40
C MET A 5 -0.23 21.67 36.52
N ILE A 6 -1.18 20.73 36.47
CA ILE A 6 -2.06 20.46 37.60
C ILE A 6 -1.27 19.66 38.64
N THR A 7 -0.68 20.34 39.62
CA THR A 7 0.02 19.69 40.74
C THR A 7 -0.99 19.30 41.82
N GLY A 8 -1.34 18.01 41.91
CA GLY A 8 -2.21 17.49 42.96
C GLY A 8 -1.49 16.52 43.92
N ARG A 9 -2.28 15.68 44.58
CA ARG A 9 -1.81 14.82 45.67
C ARG A 9 -0.95 13.66 45.16
N GLU A 10 -1.26 13.11 44.00
CA GLU A 10 -0.51 12.00 43.42
C GLU A 10 0.83 12.48 42.87
N THR A 11 0.86 13.62 42.18
CA THR A 11 2.11 14.25 41.72
C THR A 11 3.04 14.56 42.91
N GLN A 12 2.49 15.10 44.01
CA GLN A 12 3.28 15.41 45.21
C GLN A 12 3.88 14.15 45.85
N LYS A 13 3.14 13.04 45.94
CA LYS A 13 3.68 11.77 46.45
C LYS A 13 4.83 11.26 45.59
N MET A 14 4.70 11.34 44.25
CA MET A 14 5.75 10.90 43.34
C MET A 14 7.02 11.74 43.47
N GLN A 15 6.88 13.06 43.64
CA GLN A 15 8.01 13.96 43.88
C GLN A 15 8.71 13.65 45.21
N GLU A 16 7.95 13.42 46.29
CA GLU A 16 8.50 13.01 47.59
C GLU A 16 9.26 11.67 47.49
N TYR A 17 8.69 10.69 46.80
CA TYR A 17 9.33 9.39 46.56
C TYR A 17 10.63 9.54 45.75
N THR A 18 10.60 10.30 44.65
CA THR A 18 11.75 10.56 43.78
C THR A 18 12.88 11.23 44.55
N GLN A 19 12.56 12.26 45.33
CA GLN A 19 13.52 12.94 46.19
C GLN A 19 14.09 12.01 47.27
N GLU A 20 13.29 11.11 47.84
CA GLU A 20 13.78 10.10 48.79
C GLU A 20 14.79 9.15 48.15
N ARG A 21 14.53 8.68 46.92
CA ARG A 21 15.45 7.82 46.17
C ARG A 21 16.78 8.51 45.88
N ILE A 22 16.75 9.76 45.40
CA ILE A 22 17.95 10.57 45.15
C ILE A 22 18.75 10.75 46.45
N ASN A 23 18.08 11.18 47.53
CA ASN A 23 18.72 11.37 48.84
C ASN A 23 19.35 10.07 49.38
N GLN A 24 18.75 8.91 49.10
CA GLN A 24 19.29 7.61 49.51
C GLN A 24 20.57 7.25 48.74
N ALA A 25 20.63 7.57 47.44
CA ALA A 25 21.82 7.38 46.63
C ALA A 25 22.95 8.35 47.04
N GLU A 26 22.63 9.62 47.32
CA GLU A 26 23.61 10.61 47.80
C GLU A 26 24.26 10.23 49.13
N ARG A 27 23.48 9.66 50.06
CA ARG A 27 24.02 9.13 51.32
C ARG A 27 25.01 7.98 51.14
N ARG A 28 25.04 7.32 49.98
CA ARG A 28 26.00 6.26 49.63
C ARG A 28 27.27 6.81 48.97
N GLY A 29 27.39 8.12 48.80
CA GLY A 29 28.61 8.80 48.36
C GLY A 29 28.63 9.24 46.89
N VAL A 30 27.48 9.30 46.21
CA VAL A 30 27.36 9.74 44.81
C VAL A 30 26.57 11.05 44.75
N GLU A 31 27.15 12.13 44.23
CA GLU A 31 26.46 13.43 44.14
C GLU A 31 25.82 13.61 42.76
N PHE A 32 24.53 13.90 42.71
CA PHE A 32 23.81 14.13 41.46
C PHE A 32 23.88 15.61 41.06
N PRO A 33 24.29 15.92 39.82
CA PRO A 33 24.18 17.27 39.24
C PRO A 33 22.73 17.81 39.23
N THR A 34 22.57 19.13 39.22
CA THR A 34 21.24 19.78 39.31
C THR A 34 20.37 19.51 38.08
N ASP A 35 20.96 19.57 36.90
CA ASP A 35 20.37 19.23 35.61
C ASP A 35 19.86 17.78 35.57
N VAL A 36 20.65 16.83 36.09
CA VAL A 36 20.24 15.41 36.17
C VAL A 36 19.04 15.24 37.12
N LYS A 37 19.02 15.96 38.25
CA LYS A 37 17.87 15.94 39.19
C LYS A 37 16.59 16.48 38.55
N GLU A 38 16.70 17.55 37.76
CA GLU A 38 15.56 18.12 37.04
C GLU A 38 14.99 17.11 36.03
N GLN A 39 15.85 16.45 35.25
CA GLN A 39 15.43 15.43 34.28
C GLN A 39 14.77 14.21 34.96
N ILE A 40 15.34 13.71 36.07
CA ILE A 40 14.71 12.63 36.86
C ILE A 40 13.33 13.07 37.36
N SER A 41 13.19 14.32 37.80
CA SER A 41 11.90 14.84 38.27
C SER A 41 10.87 14.99 37.15
N GLU A 42 11.28 15.42 35.96
CA GLU A 42 10.42 15.51 34.78
C GLU A 42 9.92 14.12 34.38
N TYR A 43 10.83 13.15 34.26
CA TYR A 43 10.53 11.75 33.98
C TYR A 43 9.53 11.16 34.99
N ALA A 44 9.77 11.37 36.29
CA ALA A 44 8.89 10.87 37.33
C ALA A 44 7.47 11.46 37.27
N ASN A 45 7.33 12.75 36.93
CA ASN A 45 6.02 13.41 36.85
C ASN A 45 5.20 12.92 35.63
N LEU A 46 5.85 12.64 34.50
CA LEU A 46 5.16 12.24 33.26
C LEU A 46 4.86 10.74 33.22
N ILE A 47 5.86 9.90 33.50
CA ILE A 47 5.71 8.44 33.46
C ILE A 47 4.87 7.92 34.65
N GLY A 48 5.15 8.44 35.85
CA GLY A 48 4.37 8.12 37.04
C GLY A 48 4.52 6.70 37.60
N GLU A 49 5.54 5.96 37.19
CA GLU A 49 5.82 4.59 37.63
C GLU A 49 7.00 4.53 38.62
N GLU A 50 6.74 4.16 39.87
CA GLU A 50 7.76 4.14 40.94
C GLU A 50 8.94 3.19 40.66
N GLU A 51 8.70 2.09 39.93
CA GLU A 51 9.72 1.09 39.61
C GLU A 51 10.68 1.56 38.52
N LYS A 52 10.15 2.20 37.46
CA LYS A 52 10.97 2.83 36.41
C LYS A 52 11.84 3.95 36.98
N VAL A 53 11.25 4.85 37.76
CA VAL A 53 11.98 5.95 38.44
C VAL A 53 13.08 5.40 39.35
N ARG A 54 12.79 4.35 40.13
CA ARG A 54 13.78 3.72 41.00
C ARG A 54 14.94 3.11 40.22
N THR A 55 14.64 2.49 39.09
CA THR A 55 15.64 1.85 38.23
C THR A 55 16.55 2.90 37.60
N LEU A 56 15.98 3.98 37.07
CA LEU A 56 16.71 5.12 36.52
C LEU A 56 17.67 5.73 37.56
N VAL A 57 17.16 6.07 38.76
CA VAL A 57 17.99 6.66 39.83
C VAL A 57 19.12 5.71 40.25
N ARG A 58 18.87 4.40 40.32
CA ARG A 58 19.90 3.41 40.67
C ARG A 58 20.97 3.34 39.59
N ASN A 59 20.58 3.22 38.33
CA ASN A 59 21.51 3.06 37.22
C ASN A 59 22.35 4.34 37.04
N LEU A 60 21.74 5.52 37.17
CA LEU A 60 22.45 6.81 37.16
C LEU A 60 23.42 6.95 38.35
N ALA A 61 23.04 6.48 39.54
CA ALA A 61 23.95 6.47 40.69
C ALA A 61 25.18 5.59 40.44
N ASP A 62 24.98 4.40 39.86
CA ASP A 62 26.07 3.49 39.49
C ASP A 62 26.94 4.11 38.38
N ALA A 63 26.31 4.73 37.39
CA ALA A 63 26.82 5.67 36.39
C ALA A 63 27.89 6.64 36.93
N LEU A 64 27.38 7.57 37.74
CA LEU A 64 28.12 8.66 38.35
C LEU A 64 29.21 8.16 39.31
N SER A 65 29.00 7.03 39.99
CA SER A 65 30.01 6.45 40.88
C SER A 65 31.27 5.97 40.14
N LYS A 66 31.11 5.58 38.86
CA LYS A 66 32.20 5.14 37.99
C LYS A 66 32.84 6.28 37.19
N ALA A 67 32.29 7.50 37.30
CA ALA A 67 32.64 8.66 36.45
C ALA A 67 32.52 8.34 34.96
N ASP A 68 31.45 7.61 34.59
CA ASP A 68 31.14 7.19 33.23
C ASP A 68 30.10 8.16 32.65
N GLU A 69 30.59 9.20 31.95
CA GLU A 69 29.74 10.27 31.40
C GLU A 69 28.86 9.76 30.25
N GLU A 70 29.38 8.87 29.40
CA GLU A 70 28.65 8.24 28.29
C GLU A 70 27.44 7.46 28.80
N SER A 71 27.64 6.60 29.80
CA SER A 71 26.53 5.84 30.40
C SER A 71 25.49 6.72 31.11
N VAL A 72 25.86 7.91 31.58
CA VAL A 72 24.89 8.85 32.17
C VAL A 72 24.04 9.50 31.09
N GLU A 73 24.65 9.87 29.96
CA GLU A 73 23.93 10.44 28.82
C GLU A 73 22.98 9.42 28.20
N ASP A 74 23.42 8.18 27.98
CA ASP A 74 22.58 7.07 27.47
C ASP A 74 21.33 6.86 28.34
N LEU A 75 21.49 6.82 29.66
CA LEU A 75 20.36 6.62 30.58
C LEU A 75 19.38 7.79 30.59
N LEU A 76 19.85 9.01 30.34
CA LEU A 76 19.00 10.19 30.23
C LEU A 76 18.31 10.22 28.86
N ASP A 77 18.97 9.77 27.80
CA ASP A 77 18.36 9.61 26.48
C ASP A 77 17.28 8.53 26.48
N ASP A 78 17.51 7.38 27.10
CA ASP A 78 16.48 6.35 27.32
C ASP A 78 15.25 6.94 28.03
N ALA A 79 15.48 7.77 29.07
CA ALA A 79 14.40 8.43 29.80
C ALA A 79 13.67 9.50 28.95
N ARG A 80 14.38 10.19 28.06
CA ARG A 80 13.80 11.14 27.10
C ARG A 80 12.97 10.43 26.04
N MET A 81 13.43 9.28 25.54
CA MET A 81 12.69 8.44 24.59
C MET A 81 11.39 7.92 25.20
N ASP A 82 11.44 7.38 26.42
CA ASP A 82 10.25 6.95 27.18
C ASP A 82 9.16 8.06 27.29
N ILE A 83 9.58 9.34 27.38
CA ILE A 83 8.65 10.49 27.41
C ILE A 83 8.11 10.82 26.01
N GLN A 84 8.95 10.72 24.99
CA GLN A 84 8.54 10.95 23.58
C GLN A 84 7.56 9.89 23.10
N ASP A 85 7.66 8.67 23.63
CA ASP A 85 6.75 7.55 23.36
C ASP A 85 5.39 7.71 24.06
N LEU A 86 5.13 8.80 24.79
CA LEU A 86 3.80 9.10 25.30
C LEU A 86 2.93 9.70 24.19
N PRO A 87 1.61 9.44 24.20
CA PRO A 87 0.70 10.03 23.22
C PRO A 87 0.68 11.56 23.30
N ASP A 88 0.94 12.12 24.48
CA ASP A 88 1.24 13.54 24.63
C ASP A 88 2.41 13.70 25.62
N PRO A 89 3.62 14.05 25.14
CA PRO A 89 4.80 14.23 25.98
C PRO A 89 4.68 15.34 27.03
N THR A 90 3.61 16.14 26.98
CA THR A 90 3.37 17.27 27.89
C THR A 90 2.43 16.94 29.06
N ILE A 91 1.87 15.74 29.11
CA ILE A 91 0.97 15.32 30.19
C ILE A 91 1.12 13.83 30.55
N GLY A 92 1.16 13.56 31.85
CA GLY A 92 1.31 12.20 32.40
C GLY A 92 0.06 11.65 33.07
N LYS A 93 0.05 10.35 33.35
CA LYS A 93 -1.04 9.66 34.07
C LYS A 93 -1.29 10.23 35.47
N LEU A 94 -0.27 10.79 36.12
CA LEU A 94 -0.41 11.42 37.44
C LEU A 94 -1.27 12.68 37.41
N GLU A 95 -1.07 13.54 36.39
CA GLU A 95 -1.85 14.76 36.20
C GLU A 95 -3.32 14.44 35.91
N LEU A 96 -3.58 13.37 35.14
CA LEU A 96 -4.93 12.87 34.88
C LEU A 96 -5.66 12.44 36.17
N ARG A 97 -4.96 11.72 37.06
CA ARG A 97 -5.49 11.31 38.37
C ARG A 97 -5.74 12.52 39.28
N ASP A 98 -4.85 13.49 39.27
CA ASP A 98 -4.99 14.74 40.03
C ASP A 98 -6.11 15.64 39.48
N TYR A 99 -6.43 15.55 38.19
CA TYR A 99 -7.57 16.21 37.56
C TYR A 99 -8.93 15.60 37.97
N GLY A 100 -8.94 14.34 38.43
CA GLY A 100 -10.13 13.66 38.95
C GLY A 100 -10.53 12.39 38.20
N TYR A 101 -9.81 12.02 37.13
CA TYR A 101 -10.08 10.82 36.35
C TYR A 101 -9.14 9.70 36.78
N THR A 102 -9.67 8.71 37.51
CA THR A 102 -8.86 7.64 38.13
C THR A 102 -8.97 6.29 37.41
N ALA A 103 -9.82 6.18 36.39
CA ALA A 103 -9.93 4.96 35.61
C ALA A 103 -8.69 4.81 34.71
N GLU A 104 -8.18 3.58 34.58
CA GLU A 104 -6.98 3.27 33.80
C GLU A 104 -7.30 2.89 32.35
N ASP A 105 -8.44 3.35 31.84
CA ASP A 105 -8.93 3.08 30.49
C ASP A 105 -8.56 4.16 29.46
N MET A 106 -7.90 5.24 29.90
CA MET A 106 -7.59 6.42 29.09
C MET A 106 -6.11 6.81 29.17
N VAL A 107 -5.56 7.24 28.05
CA VAL A 107 -4.33 8.03 27.98
C VAL A 107 -4.66 9.52 27.89
N PRO A 108 -4.02 10.38 28.71
CA PRO A 108 -4.32 11.80 28.75
C PRO A 108 -3.74 12.56 27.56
N LEU A 109 -4.49 13.55 27.07
CA LEU A 109 -4.10 14.44 25.99
C LEU A 109 -4.44 15.89 26.35
N ARG A 110 -3.58 16.83 25.95
CA ARG A 110 -3.91 18.26 25.88
C ARG A 110 -4.61 18.59 24.56
N LYS A 111 -5.15 19.80 24.49
CA LYS A 111 -5.98 20.25 23.35
C LYS A 111 -5.27 20.12 21.99
N GLU A 112 -3.99 20.48 21.91
CA GLU A 112 -3.23 20.42 20.66
C GLU A 112 -3.09 18.97 20.16
N ALA A 113 -2.55 18.07 21.00
CA ALA A 113 -2.45 16.65 20.68
C ALA A 113 -3.82 16.02 20.38
N ALA A 114 -4.87 16.39 21.14
CA ALA A 114 -6.23 15.93 20.89
C ALA A 114 -6.77 16.34 19.51
N LEU A 115 -6.45 17.55 19.03
CA LEU A 115 -6.84 18.00 17.69
C LEU A 115 -6.05 17.25 16.60
N ASP A 116 -4.77 16.97 16.83
CA ASP A 116 -3.94 16.24 15.88
C ASP A 116 -4.41 14.79 15.74
N TYR A 117 -4.65 14.09 16.84
CA TYR A 117 -5.21 12.74 16.80
C TYR A 117 -6.63 12.70 16.23
N HIS A 118 -7.46 13.73 16.47
CA HIS A 118 -8.78 13.85 15.84
C HIS A 118 -8.68 13.99 14.32
N ARG A 119 -7.73 14.80 13.81
CA ARG A 119 -7.45 14.90 12.36
C ARG A 119 -7.02 13.57 11.76
N MET A 120 -6.31 12.74 12.52
CA MET A 120 -5.91 11.39 12.13
C MET A 120 -7.03 10.35 12.30
N GLY A 121 -8.27 10.76 12.64
CA GLY A 121 -9.41 9.87 12.76
C GLY A 121 -9.52 9.12 14.09
N SER A 122 -8.73 9.46 15.11
CA SER A 122 -8.78 8.80 16.42
C SER A 122 -9.99 9.28 17.25
N LYS A 123 -10.57 8.36 18.02
CA LYS A 123 -11.69 8.67 18.92
C LYS A 123 -11.22 9.43 20.16
N ILE A 124 -11.55 10.72 20.22
CA ILE A 124 -11.21 11.61 21.33
C ILE A 124 -12.42 11.86 22.23
N TYR A 125 -12.19 11.90 23.54
CA TYR A 125 -13.20 12.14 24.56
C TYR A 125 -12.85 13.35 25.42
N CYS A 126 -13.82 14.23 25.65
CA CYS A 126 -13.69 15.29 26.65
C CYS A 126 -13.80 14.69 28.06
N LEU A 127 -12.80 14.95 28.92
CA LEU A 127 -12.79 14.44 30.29
C LEU A 127 -13.25 15.52 31.28
N GLY A 128 -14.15 15.12 32.18
CA GLY A 128 -14.63 15.93 33.29
C GLY A 128 -13.73 15.78 34.53
N SER A 129 -13.61 16.85 35.32
CA SER A 129 -12.89 16.83 36.59
C SER A 129 -13.60 16.02 37.69
N ASP A 130 -14.83 15.58 37.42
CA ASP A 130 -15.63 14.68 38.27
C ASP A 130 -15.35 13.19 37.99
N GLY A 131 -14.42 12.89 37.08
CA GLY A 131 -14.12 11.55 36.62
C GLY A 131 -15.10 11.03 35.55
N GLY A 132 -15.95 11.91 35.00
CA GLY A 132 -16.86 11.58 33.91
C GLY A 132 -16.16 11.59 32.54
N LYS A 133 -16.54 10.62 31.70
CA LYS A 133 -16.19 10.57 30.27
C LYS A 133 -17.36 11.11 29.44
N GLY A 134 -17.09 12.07 28.55
CA GLY A 134 -18.07 12.57 27.58
C GLY A 134 -18.34 11.59 26.43
N GLU A 135 -19.22 11.97 25.48
CA GLU A 135 -19.35 11.25 24.21
C GLU A 135 -18.11 11.48 23.31
N TYR A 136 -18.02 10.72 22.21
CA TYR A 136 -17.05 10.98 21.14
C TYR A 136 -17.17 12.44 20.68
N ALA A 137 -16.08 13.19 20.84
CA ALA A 137 -16.04 14.63 20.65
C ALA A 137 -15.82 15.00 19.18
N SER A 138 -16.61 15.95 18.68
CA SER A 138 -16.32 16.61 17.40
C SER A 138 -15.21 17.65 17.54
N LYS A 139 -14.67 18.13 16.42
CA LYS A 139 -13.68 19.21 16.36
C LYS A 139 -14.12 20.44 17.16
N GLU A 140 -15.38 20.86 17.01
CA GLU A 140 -15.93 22.02 17.71
C GLU A 140 -16.01 21.78 19.22
N MET A 141 -16.34 20.55 19.64
CA MET A 141 -16.36 20.17 21.06
C MET A 141 -14.96 20.20 21.67
N ILE A 142 -13.94 19.72 20.95
CA ILE A 142 -12.55 19.76 21.39
C ILE A 142 -12.06 21.21 21.52
N GLN A 143 -12.41 22.06 20.55
CA GLN A 143 -12.06 23.48 20.59
C GLN A 143 -12.74 24.22 21.75
N ALA A 144 -14.01 23.93 22.02
CA ALA A 144 -14.79 24.58 23.07
C ALA A 144 -14.48 24.10 24.49
N HIS A 145 -14.03 22.86 24.68
CA HIS A 145 -13.72 22.30 26.01
C HIS A 145 -12.41 22.86 26.57
N GLU A 146 -12.40 23.28 27.83
CA GLU A 146 -11.20 23.83 28.51
C GLU A 146 -10.48 22.80 29.42
N GLY A 147 -10.99 21.56 29.49
CA GLY A 147 -10.44 20.50 30.33
C GLY A 147 -9.40 19.62 29.63
N LEU A 148 -9.09 18.49 30.27
CA LEU A 148 -8.26 17.43 29.67
C LEU A 148 -9.07 16.58 28.69
N PHE A 149 -8.36 15.95 27.76
CA PHE A 149 -8.90 15.01 26.80
C PHE A 149 -8.31 13.62 27.06
N GLY A 150 -9.02 12.60 26.59
CA GLY A 150 -8.60 11.21 26.69
C GLY A 150 -8.80 10.48 25.38
N MET A 151 -7.83 9.63 25.05
CA MET A 151 -7.98 8.57 24.06
C MET A 151 -7.97 7.23 24.78
N GLU A 152 -8.75 6.26 24.30
CA GLU A 152 -8.84 4.95 24.93
C GLU A 152 -7.47 4.26 24.92
N LEU A 153 -7.08 3.67 26.06
CA LEU A 153 -5.78 3.00 26.21
C LEU A 153 -5.61 1.88 25.17
N GLN A 154 -6.66 1.12 24.88
CA GLN A 154 -6.63 0.08 23.85
C GLN A 154 -6.39 0.64 22.44
N MET A 155 -6.91 1.83 22.15
CA MET A 155 -6.63 2.50 20.88
C MET A 155 -5.17 2.94 20.82
N TRP A 156 -4.64 3.49 21.92
CA TRP A 156 -3.23 3.86 22.00
C TRP A 156 -2.29 2.67 21.90
N GLU A 157 -2.59 1.56 22.58
CA GLU A 157 -1.82 0.32 22.47
C GLU A 157 -1.83 -0.19 21.02
N ARG A 158 -2.97 -0.14 20.32
CA ARG A 158 -3.01 -0.47 18.90
C ARG A 158 -2.13 0.45 18.05
N ILE A 159 -2.20 1.76 18.28
CA ILE A 159 -1.39 2.75 17.54
C ILE A 159 0.10 2.47 17.74
N ARG A 160 0.52 2.30 19.00
CA ARG A 160 1.92 2.05 19.37
C ARG A 160 2.43 0.70 18.89
N ASP A 161 1.61 -0.35 19.02
CA ASP A 161 2.01 -1.72 18.68
C ASP A 161 1.92 -1.98 17.15
N GLN A 162 1.05 -1.27 16.42
CA GLN A 162 1.02 -1.32 14.94
C GLN A 162 2.23 -0.61 14.29
N ASP A 163 2.86 0.34 14.98
CA ASP A 163 4.14 0.93 14.56
C ASP A 163 5.33 -0.05 14.72
N LEU A 164 5.16 -1.17 15.44
CA LEU A 164 6.28 -2.07 15.78
C LEU A 164 6.17 -3.52 15.28
N ASP A 165 4.99 -4.06 14.92
CA ASP A 165 4.88 -5.51 14.67
C ASP A 165 4.06 -5.96 13.43
N TYR A 166 4.00 -5.17 12.35
CA TYR A 166 3.52 -5.67 11.04
C TYR A 166 4.36 -5.21 9.84
N ALA A 167 5.65 -4.95 10.05
CA ALA A 167 6.61 -4.76 8.95
C ALA A 167 7.10 -6.09 8.32
N ASP A 168 6.79 -7.23 8.95
CA ASP A 168 7.21 -8.56 8.51
C ASP A 168 6.00 -9.50 8.44
N GLU A 169 5.27 -9.47 7.31
CA GLU A 169 4.55 -10.61 6.70
C GLU A 169 3.58 -10.09 5.61
N ASP A 170 4.02 -10.14 4.35
CA ASP A 170 3.18 -10.42 3.18
C ASP A 170 1.87 -9.61 2.96
N PHE A 171 1.84 -8.32 3.34
CA PHE A 171 0.73 -7.39 3.00
C PHE A 171 1.14 -6.26 2.04
N GLY A 172 2.26 -6.41 1.32
CA GLY A 172 2.64 -5.52 0.21
C GLY A 172 1.88 -5.80 -1.11
N ALA A 173 1.01 -6.81 -1.15
CA ALA A 173 0.30 -7.21 -2.35
C ALA A 173 -1.07 -6.51 -2.45
N PHE A 174 -1.15 -5.50 -3.32
CA PHE A 174 -2.38 -4.83 -3.78
C PHE A 174 -3.13 -4.00 -2.73
N GLN A 175 -2.58 -2.84 -2.34
CA GLN A 175 -3.47 -1.75 -1.94
C GLN A 175 -4.04 -1.13 -3.22
N GLU A 176 -5.36 -1.29 -3.42
CA GLU A 176 -6.06 -0.59 -4.50
C GLU A 176 -5.80 0.92 -4.35
N PRO A 177 -5.56 1.66 -5.44
CA PRO A 177 -5.31 3.09 -5.37
C PRO A 177 -6.45 3.77 -4.61
N MET A 178 -6.11 4.55 -3.58
CA MET A 178 -7.08 5.21 -2.71
C MET A 178 -7.39 6.61 -3.26
N SER A 179 -8.66 6.98 -3.19
CA SER A 179 -9.16 8.29 -3.56
C SER A 179 -9.65 9.03 -2.33
N VAL A 180 -9.34 10.32 -2.26
CA VAL A 180 -9.82 11.20 -1.20
C VAL A 180 -11.26 11.64 -1.51
N ILE A 181 -12.11 11.57 -0.50
CA ILE A 181 -13.52 12.00 -0.53
C ILE A 181 -13.79 12.90 0.68
N ASP A 182 -14.73 13.83 0.54
CA ASP A 182 -15.16 14.68 1.65
C ASP A 182 -16.12 13.93 2.60
N GLN A 183 -16.40 14.55 3.76
CA GLN A 183 -17.29 13.99 4.77
C GLN A 183 -18.73 13.74 4.27
N GLU A 184 -19.27 14.59 3.40
CA GLU A 184 -20.65 14.47 2.90
C GLU A 184 -20.78 13.31 1.90
N GLU A 185 -19.83 13.20 0.97
CA GLU A 185 -19.69 12.10 0.02
C GLU A 185 -19.46 10.78 0.79
N ALA A 186 -18.60 10.78 1.80
CA ALA A 186 -18.36 9.62 2.67
C ALA A 186 -19.63 9.14 3.38
N LEU A 187 -20.44 10.06 3.93
CA LEU A 187 -21.72 9.70 4.56
C LEU A 187 -22.72 9.11 3.55
N LYS A 188 -22.85 9.73 2.37
CA LYS A 188 -23.74 9.26 1.29
C LYS A 188 -23.39 7.83 0.87
N LEU A 189 -22.10 7.58 0.62
CA LEU A 189 -21.61 6.28 0.16
C LEU A 189 -21.65 5.22 1.27
N TYR A 190 -21.29 5.59 2.50
CA TYR A 190 -21.41 4.70 3.67
C TYR A 190 -22.86 4.23 3.87
N ASP A 191 -23.84 5.14 3.80
CA ASP A 191 -25.25 4.80 3.94
C ASP A 191 -25.76 3.89 2.80
N ALA A 192 -25.11 3.94 1.63
CA ALA A 192 -25.35 3.04 0.49
C ALA A 192 -24.63 1.68 0.58
N GLY A 193 -23.76 1.50 1.60
CA GLY A 193 -23.03 0.26 1.86
C GLY A 193 -21.64 0.19 1.23
N ALA A 194 -21.01 1.34 0.95
CA ALA A 194 -19.63 1.42 0.48
C ALA A 194 -18.62 1.24 1.61
N ASP A 195 -17.44 0.72 1.27
CA ASP A 195 -16.31 0.60 2.19
C ASP A 195 -15.55 1.94 2.28
N ILE A 196 -15.66 2.62 3.43
CA ILE A 196 -15.01 3.93 3.70
C ILE A 196 -13.87 3.74 4.70
N TYR A 197 -12.76 4.46 4.50
CA TYR A 197 -11.54 4.37 5.30
C TYR A 197 -11.09 5.76 5.80
N LEU A 198 -10.41 5.78 6.94
CA LEU A 198 -9.77 6.97 7.50
C LEU A 198 -8.48 7.30 6.74
N ILE A 199 -8.19 8.60 6.58
CA ILE A 199 -6.87 9.06 6.11
C ILE A 199 -5.93 9.04 7.31
N THR A 200 -4.98 8.12 7.31
CA THR A 200 -4.05 7.92 8.43
C THR A 200 -2.65 7.66 7.93
N ASN A 201 -1.64 7.95 8.74
CA ASN A 201 -0.25 7.63 8.44
C ASN A 201 0.11 6.16 8.73
N PHE A 202 -0.86 5.34 9.16
CA PHE A 202 -0.64 3.93 9.44
C PHE A 202 -0.39 3.14 8.16
N SER A 203 0.42 2.08 8.26
CA SER A 203 0.77 1.20 7.14
C SER A 203 -0.42 0.45 6.54
N SER A 204 -1.51 0.30 7.31
CA SER A 204 -2.74 -0.38 6.89
C SER A 204 -3.95 0.58 6.92
N PRO A 205 -4.81 0.58 5.89
CA PRO A 205 -6.04 1.37 5.89
C PRO A 205 -6.98 0.98 7.04
N ILE A 206 -7.49 1.97 7.76
CA ILE A 206 -8.45 1.76 8.85
C ILE A 206 -9.87 2.00 8.31
N TYR A 207 -10.68 0.94 8.26
CA TYR A 207 -12.09 1.00 7.86
C TYR A 207 -12.98 1.65 8.92
N VAL A 208 -13.93 2.45 8.47
CA VAL A 208 -14.93 3.11 9.31
C VAL A 208 -16.02 2.14 9.71
N THR A 209 -16.13 1.82 10.99
CA THR A 209 -17.06 0.79 11.48
C THR A 209 -18.44 1.33 11.82
N GLU A 210 -18.52 2.61 12.17
CA GLU A 210 -19.73 3.24 12.66
C GLU A 210 -19.97 4.56 11.92
N ARG A 211 -21.21 4.81 11.49
CA ARG A 211 -21.62 6.10 10.89
C ARG A 211 -21.20 7.32 11.72
N LYS A 212 -21.23 7.21 13.06
CA LYS A 212 -20.80 8.27 13.98
C LYS A 212 -19.32 8.64 13.88
N GLU A 213 -18.48 7.72 13.41
CA GLU A 213 -17.06 8.00 13.15
C GLU A 213 -16.93 9.00 12.02
N ILE A 214 -17.79 8.93 11.00
CA ILE A 214 -17.83 9.91 9.91
C ILE A 214 -18.45 11.22 10.40
N GLU A 215 -19.62 11.18 11.05
CA GLU A 215 -20.35 12.37 11.48
C GLU A 215 -19.57 13.30 12.44
N ARG A 216 -18.69 12.73 13.27
CA ARG A 216 -17.92 13.49 14.28
C ARG A 216 -16.40 13.42 14.06
N GLY A 217 -15.96 12.74 13.00
CA GLY A 217 -14.56 12.55 12.66
C GLY A 217 -13.95 13.67 11.83
N PRO A 218 -12.91 13.37 11.06
CA PRO A 218 -12.22 14.34 10.20
C PRO A 218 -13.10 14.81 9.02
N GLU A 219 -12.61 15.84 8.33
CA GLU A 219 -13.25 16.46 7.16
C GLU A 219 -13.10 15.62 5.88
N HIS A 220 -12.06 14.78 5.82
CA HIS A 220 -11.71 13.99 4.63
C HIS A 220 -11.53 12.53 5.00
N TYR A 221 -11.97 11.65 4.10
CA TYR A 221 -11.86 10.21 4.17
C TYR A 221 -11.24 9.69 2.88
N GLN A 222 -10.99 8.40 2.83
CA GLN A 222 -10.52 7.75 1.62
C GLN A 222 -11.31 6.49 1.33
N MET A 223 -11.38 6.12 0.05
CA MET A 223 -11.98 4.87 -0.42
C MET A 223 -11.23 4.39 -1.66
N SER A 224 -11.31 3.10 -2.00
CA SER A 224 -10.62 2.61 -3.18
C SER A 224 -11.22 3.18 -4.47
N MET A 225 -10.36 3.46 -5.46
CA MET A 225 -10.78 3.93 -6.78
C MET A 225 -11.75 2.95 -7.43
N ALA A 226 -11.56 1.64 -7.23
CA ALA A 226 -12.45 0.61 -7.74
C ALA A 226 -13.84 0.64 -7.07
N GLU A 227 -13.94 0.84 -5.74
CA GLU A 227 -15.26 1.08 -5.12
C GLU A 227 -15.89 2.36 -5.65
N ARG A 228 -15.11 3.44 -5.78
CA ARG A 228 -15.63 4.73 -6.21
C ARG A 228 -16.21 4.66 -7.62
N GLU A 229 -15.50 4.03 -8.54
CA GLU A 229 -15.95 3.78 -9.91
C GLU A 229 -17.20 2.88 -9.93
N ARG A 230 -17.24 1.82 -9.12
CA ARG A 230 -18.43 0.96 -8.97
C ARG A 230 -19.65 1.78 -8.55
N PHE A 231 -19.54 2.61 -7.53
CA PHE A 231 -20.67 3.42 -7.06
C PHE A 231 -21.09 4.51 -8.05
N ARG A 232 -20.15 5.09 -8.81
CA ARG A 232 -20.47 6.01 -9.92
C ARG A 232 -21.25 5.31 -11.02
N ASN A 233 -20.80 4.13 -11.46
CA ASN A 233 -21.49 3.32 -12.46
C ASN A 233 -22.89 2.88 -11.98
N LEU A 234 -23.01 2.59 -10.69
CA LEU A 234 -24.27 2.21 -10.07
C LEU A 234 -25.27 3.39 -9.98
N GLU A 235 -24.80 4.58 -9.59
CA GLU A 235 -25.60 5.80 -9.64
C GLU A 235 -26.13 6.08 -11.05
N TRP A 236 -25.31 5.80 -12.07
CA TRP A 236 -25.72 5.89 -13.46
C TRP A 236 -26.78 4.85 -13.84
N GLU A 237 -26.52 3.56 -13.61
CA GLU A 237 -27.48 2.50 -13.94
C GLU A 237 -28.83 2.73 -13.24
N MET A 238 -28.82 3.28 -12.02
CA MET A 238 -30.04 3.66 -11.29
C MET A 238 -30.92 4.66 -12.06
N GLN A 239 -30.34 5.58 -12.85
CA GLN A 239 -31.12 6.56 -13.62
C GLN A 239 -31.99 5.91 -14.70
N LYS A 240 -31.58 4.77 -15.25
CA LYS A 240 -32.37 4.00 -16.22
C LYS A 240 -33.63 3.38 -15.61
N TYR A 241 -33.67 3.27 -14.28
CA TYR A 241 -34.72 2.59 -13.53
C TYR A 241 -35.34 3.52 -12.49
N PRO A 242 -36.32 4.37 -12.88
CA PRO A 242 -37.02 5.28 -11.97
C PRO A 242 -37.72 4.57 -10.78
N GLN A 243 -37.91 3.26 -10.88
CA GLN A 243 -38.47 2.42 -9.82
C GLN A 243 -37.48 2.23 -8.66
N ILE A 244 -36.20 2.52 -8.82
CA ILE A 244 -35.16 2.46 -7.78
C ILE A 244 -35.02 3.86 -7.17
N GLN A 245 -35.21 3.96 -5.85
CA GLN A 245 -35.35 5.26 -5.18
C GLN A 245 -34.12 5.66 -4.35
N SER A 246 -33.13 4.78 -4.24
CA SER A 246 -31.92 5.05 -3.46
C SER A 246 -30.73 4.27 -3.98
N LEU A 247 -29.53 4.83 -3.80
CA LEU A 247 -28.28 4.16 -4.15
C LEU A 247 -28.10 2.84 -3.41
N LYS A 248 -28.59 2.76 -2.17
CA LYS A 248 -28.62 1.53 -1.38
C LYS A 248 -29.45 0.42 -2.05
N GLU A 249 -30.60 0.79 -2.62
CA GLU A 249 -31.46 -0.14 -3.35
C GLU A 249 -30.84 -0.51 -4.71
N ALA A 250 -30.23 0.44 -5.40
CA ALA A 250 -29.46 0.16 -6.62
C ALA A 250 -28.36 -0.85 -6.35
N ASN A 251 -27.60 -0.69 -5.26
CA ASN A 251 -26.50 -1.59 -4.90
C ASN A 251 -26.99 -3.03 -4.66
N LEU A 252 -28.18 -3.18 -4.08
CA LEU A 252 -28.81 -4.48 -3.89
C LEU A 252 -29.29 -5.11 -5.22
N LEU A 253 -29.91 -4.33 -6.11
CA LEU A 253 -30.63 -4.86 -7.28
C LEU A 253 -29.77 -4.94 -8.55
N LEU A 254 -28.84 -4.01 -8.71
CA LEU A 254 -27.98 -3.86 -9.90
C LEU A 254 -26.52 -4.17 -9.59
N GLY A 255 -26.14 -4.19 -8.31
CA GLY A 255 -24.77 -4.49 -7.89
C GLY A 255 -24.37 -5.95 -8.11
N THR A 256 -23.06 -6.18 -8.17
CA THR A 256 -22.45 -7.50 -8.42
C THR A 256 -22.09 -8.26 -7.14
N ARG A 257 -22.23 -7.62 -5.96
CA ARG A 257 -21.95 -8.25 -4.66
C ARG A 257 -23.10 -9.15 -4.21
N ARG A 258 -22.75 -10.28 -3.59
CA ARG A 258 -23.71 -11.22 -3.00
C ARG A 258 -24.37 -10.60 -1.76
N THR A 259 -25.61 -10.15 -1.90
CA THR A 259 -26.33 -9.39 -0.87
C THR A 259 -27.78 -9.87 -0.74
N PHE A 260 -28.43 -9.51 0.36
CA PHE A 260 -29.87 -9.68 0.54
C PHE A 260 -30.49 -8.41 1.07
N GLY A 261 -31.76 -8.18 0.70
CA GLY A 261 -32.56 -7.06 1.14
C GLY A 261 -33.87 -7.50 1.75
N ILE A 262 -34.35 -6.75 2.74
CA ILE A 262 -35.65 -6.96 3.37
C ILE A 262 -36.57 -5.80 3.01
N TYR A 263 -37.71 -6.13 2.43
CA TYR A 263 -38.78 -5.21 2.09
C TYR A 263 -39.97 -5.42 3.02
N GLN A 264 -40.45 -4.33 3.62
CA GLN A 264 -41.62 -4.32 4.49
C GLN A 264 -42.67 -3.35 3.93
N ILE A 265 -43.95 -3.62 4.19
CA ILE A 265 -45.05 -2.78 3.69
C ILE A 265 -44.90 -1.36 4.24
N LYS A 266 -45.09 -0.37 3.38
CA LYS A 266 -45.13 1.05 3.75
C LYS A 266 -46.41 1.35 4.51
N ASP A 267 -46.25 2.11 5.60
CA ASP A 267 -47.37 2.73 6.30
C ASP A 267 -48.14 3.65 5.32
N ASP A 268 -49.47 3.67 5.38
CA ASP A 268 -50.36 4.44 4.50
C ASP A 268 -50.36 4.00 3.01
N SER A 269 -49.92 2.78 2.70
CA SER A 269 -49.99 2.21 1.34
C SER A 269 -51.20 1.30 1.13
N PRO A 270 -51.65 1.08 -0.12
CA PRO A 270 -52.62 0.03 -0.45
C PRO A 270 -52.24 -1.37 0.05
N GLY A 271 -50.95 -1.59 0.34
CA GLY A 271 -50.39 -2.79 0.95
C GLY A 271 -51.01 -3.19 2.28
N GLU A 272 -51.53 -2.23 3.06
CA GLU A 272 -52.19 -2.52 4.33
C GLU A 272 -53.39 -3.48 4.20
N ASN A 273 -54.04 -3.51 3.04
CA ASN A 273 -55.20 -4.37 2.79
C ASN A 273 -54.84 -5.87 2.75
N TYR A 274 -53.57 -6.19 2.52
CA TYR A 274 -53.07 -7.57 2.46
C TYR A 274 -51.89 -7.82 3.42
N ALA A 275 -51.63 -6.89 4.35
CA ALA A 275 -50.66 -7.09 5.42
C ALA A 275 -51.04 -8.32 6.27
N PHE A 276 -50.05 -9.16 6.57
CA PHE A 276 -50.19 -10.43 7.29
C PHE A 276 -51.10 -11.47 6.62
N MET A 277 -51.47 -11.30 5.35
CA MET A 277 -52.27 -12.27 4.60
C MET A 277 -51.37 -13.21 3.78
N ASN A 278 -51.76 -14.48 3.69
CA ASN A 278 -51.05 -15.49 2.90
C ASN A 278 -51.36 -15.40 1.39
N MET A 279 -50.58 -16.10 0.57
CA MET A 279 -50.74 -16.08 -0.89
C MET A 279 -52.11 -16.56 -1.36
N SER A 280 -52.66 -17.61 -0.74
CA SER A 280 -54.01 -18.10 -1.03
C SER A 280 -55.11 -17.04 -0.83
N PHE A 281 -54.97 -16.17 0.17
CA PHE A 281 -55.91 -15.08 0.41
C PHE A 281 -55.79 -13.99 -0.65
N ILE A 282 -54.56 -13.62 -1.01
CA ILE A 282 -54.26 -12.60 -2.03
C ILE A 282 -54.86 -13.00 -3.38
N GLU A 283 -54.63 -14.24 -3.81
CA GLU A 283 -55.16 -14.77 -5.08
C GLU A 283 -56.69 -14.84 -5.11
N SER A 284 -57.32 -15.33 -4.04
CA SER A 284 -58.77 -15.52 -3.97
C SER A 284 -59.58 -14.21 -3.96
N HIS A 285 -58.94 -13.11 -3.56
CA HIS A 285 -59.53 -11.76 -3.57
C HIS A 285 -59.10 -10.94 -4.79
N GLY A 286 -58.34 -11.52 -5.71
CA GLY A 286 -57.87 -10.85 -6.93
C GLY A 286 -56.94 -9.67 -6.65
N MET A 287 -56.20 -9.72 -5.53
CA MET A 287 -55.21 -8.71 -5.16
C MET A 287 -53.86 -9.05 -5.81
N GLN A 288 -52.99 -8.05 -5.98
CA GLN A 288 -51.70 -8.19 -6.62
C GLN A 288 -50.64 -7.50 -5.77
N ILE A 289 -49.55 -8.21 -5.47
CA ILE A 289 -48.41 -7.67 -4.72
C ILE A 289 -47.61 -6.75 -5.64
N LYS A 290 -47.35 -5.54 -5.17
CA LYS A 290 -46.72 -4.46 -5.93
C LYS A 290 -45.52 -3.90 -5.18
N LYS A 291 -44.41 -3.64 -5.88
CA LYS A 291 -43.18 -3.09 -5.26
C LYS A 291 -43.43 -1.72 -4.62
N GLU A 292 -44.33 -0.92 -5.20
CA GLU A 292 -44.61 0.44 -4.73
C GLU A 292 -45.17 0.47 -3.29
N ASP A 293 -45.86 -0.60 -2.88
CA ASP A 293 -46.44 -0.77 -1.55
C ASP A 293 -45.38 -1.09 -0.47
N TYR A 294 -44.14 -1.37 -0.86
CA TYR A 294 -43.05 -1.78 0.03
C TYR A 294 -41.93 -0.73 0.14
N LYS A 295 -41.24 -0.72 1.28
CA LYS A 295 -40.00 0.03 1.53
C LYS A 295 -38.85 -0.94 1.86
N LEU A 296 -37.67 -0.67 1.32
CA LEU A 296 -36.44 -1.36 1.70
C LEU A 296 -36.03 -0.93 3.12
N VAL A 297 -35.96 -1.87 4.06
CA VAL A 297 -35.64 -1.57 5.47
C VAL A 297 -34.24 -2.01 5.88
N TYR A 298 -33.63 -2.93 5.14
CA TYR A 298 -32.32 -3.48 5.46
C TYR A 298 -31.65 -4.07 4.22
N VAL A 299 -30.32 -3.94 4.14
CA VAL A 299 -29.45 -4.62 3.18
C VAL A 299 -28.29 -5.22 3.96
N GLY A 300 -27.92 -6.46 3.66
CA GLY A 300 -26.76 -7.12 4.26
C GLY A 300 -26.08 -8.07 3.30
N GLU A 301 -24.86 -8.46 3.66
CA GLU A 301 -24.06 -9.40 2.86
C GLU A 301 -24.54 -10.85 3.04
N LEU A 302 -24.46 -11.61 1.95
CA LEU A 302 -24.85 -13.02 1.91
C LEU A 302 -23.61 -13.91 2.06
N LEU A 303 -23.31 -14.35 3.28
CA LEU A 303 -22.13 -15.17 3.57
C LEU A 303 -22.37 -16.65 3.27
N GLY A 304 -21.44 -17.29 2.54
CA GLY A 304 -21.42 -18.74 2.34
C GLY A 304 -22.68 -19.30 1.66
N ASN A 305 -23.32 -20.26 2.33
CA ASN A 305 -24.54 -20.96 1.89
C ASN A 305 -25.79 -20.58 2.69
N THR A 306 -25.84 -19.34 3.20
CA THR A 306 -26.99 -18.81 3.96
C THR A 306 -28.31 -19.03 3.22
N SER A 307 -29.26 -19.69 3.87
CA SER A 307 -30.60 -19.97 3.34
C SER A 307 -31.64 -18.93 3.77
N LEU A 308 -32.82 -18.95 3.14
CA LEU A 308 -33.95 -18.09 3.55
C LEU A 308 -34.39 -18.35 4.99
N ASP A 309 -34.32 -19.61 5.44
CA ASP A 309 -34.64 -20.00 6.82
C ASP A 309 -33.62 -19.40 7.81
N ASP A 310 -32.33 -19.38 7.47
CA ASP A 310 -31.29 -18.78 8.31
C ASP A 310 -31.49 -17.26 8.45
N ILE A 311 -31.89 -16.58 7.37
CA ILE A 311 -32.26 -15.16 7.40
C ILE A 311 -33.48 -14.96 8.30
N PHE A 312 -34.52 -15.79 8.15
CA PHE A 312 -35.71 -15.71 8.99
C PHE A 312 -35.40 -15.91 10.47
N GLU A 313 -34.54 -16.87 10.81
CA GLU A 313 -34.10 -17.12 12.19
C GLU A 313 -33.33 -15.92 12.76
N ARG A 314 -32.35 -15.40 12.00
CA ARG A 314 -31.51 -14.26 12.43
C ARG A 314 -32.33 -13.02 12.76
N PHE A 315 -33.31 -12.65 11.94
CA PHE A 315 -34.09 -11.41 12.17
C PHE A 315 -35.20 -11.55 13.23
N ASN A 316 -35.46 -12.79 13.69
CA ASN A 316 -36.43 -13.10 14.73
C ASN A 316 -35.80 -13.43 16.09
N ILE A 317 -34.62 -14.04 16.12
CA ILE A 317 -33.92 -14.45 17.36
C ILE A 317 -32.73 -13.52 17.63
N ASP A 318 -31.77 -13.46 16.70
CA ASP A 318 -30.48 -12.77 16.86
C ASP A 318 -30.39 -11.50 16.00
N ARG A 319 -31.30 -10.56 16.29
CA ARG A 319 -31.50 -9.35 15.49
C ARG A 319 -30.24 -8.46 15.44
N PRO A 320 -29.81 -8.02 14.24
CA PRO A 320 -28.71 -7.05 14.10
C PRO A 320 -28.99 -5.73 14.85
N LYS A 321 -27.94 -5.13 15.44
CA LYS A 321 -28.05 -3.90 16.25
C LYS A 321 -28.49 -2.67 15.44
N ASP A 322 -28.21 -2.68 14.16
CA ASP A 322 -28.50 -1.64 13.17
C ASP A 322 -29.87 -1.83 12.48
N PHE A 323 -30.51 -3.00 12.62
CA PHE A 323 -31.84 -3.23 12.06
C PHE A 323 -32.91 -2.36 12.75
N ARG A 324 -33.73 -1.67 11.96
CA ARG A 324 -34.81 -0.77 12.45
C ARG A 324 -36.22 -1.19 12.04
N GLY A 325 -36.35 -2.28 11.26
CA GLY A 325 -37.65 -2.85 10.89
C GLY A 325 -38.28 -3.70 12.01
N HIS A 326 -39.47 -4.22 11.73
CA HIS A 326 -40.12 -5.21 12.61
C HIS A 326 -39.61 -6.64 12.32
N SER A 327 -39.99 -7.58 13.19
CA SER A 327 -39.74 -9.02 13.00
C SER A 327 -40.20 -9.51 11.63
N LEU A 328 -39.41 -10.37 10.99
CA LEU A 328 -39.80 -11.00 9.73
C LEU A 328 -41.07 -11.83 9.91
N SER A 329 -42.09 -11.55 9.10
CA SER A 329 -43.44 -12.07 9.26
C SER A 329 -44.15 -12.28 7.92
N VAL A 330 -45.31 -12.96 7.95
CA VAL A 330 -46.15 -13.14 6.74
C VAL A 330 -46.42 -11.78 6.11
N SER A 331 -46.32 -11.68 4.79
CA SER A 331 -46.40 -10.47 3.96
C SER A 331 -45.10 -9.69 3.71
N ASP A 332 -44.02 -10.01 4.43
CA ASP A 332 -42.69 -9.45 4.15
C ASP A 332 -42.06 -10.10 2.90
N ILE A 333 -41.11 -9.39 2.28
CA ILE A 333 -40.41 -9.87 1.08
C ILE A 333 -38.90 -9.85 1.34
N VAL A 334 -38.25 -10.98 1.05
CA VAL A 334 -36.80 -11.12 1.08
C VAL A 334 -36.31 -11.17 -0.37
N VAL A 335 -35.44 -10.23 -0.73
CA VAL A 335 -34.78 -10.19 -2.04
C VAL A 335 -33.37 -10.73 -1.88
N LEU A 336 -32.98 -11.69 -2.72
CA LEU A 336 -31.65 -12.25 -2.76
C LEU A 336 -30.96 -11.81 -4.05
N ASN A 337 -29.72 -11.36 -3.95
CA ASN A 337 -28.82 -11.14 -5.07
C ASN A 337 -27.60 -12.06 -4.89
N ASP A 338 -27.43 -13.03 -5.78
CA ASP A 338 -26.30 -13.97 -5.76
C ASP A 338 -25.10 -13.51 -6.61
N GLY A 339 -25.14 -12.28 -7.12
CA GLY A 339 -24.13 -11.64 -7.98
C GLY A 339 -24.45 -11.73 -9.47
N GLU A 340 -25.30 -12.68 -9.89
CA GLU A 340 -25.73 -12.84 -11.29
C GLU A 340 -27.25 -12.71 -11.44
N LYS A 341 -28.00 -13.15 -10.43
CA LYS A 341 -29.45 -13.24 -10.44
C LYS A 341 -30.04 -12.65 -9.17
N VAL A 342 -31.07 -11.84 -9.38
CA VAL A 342 -31.90 -11.28 -8.30
C VAL A 342 -33.24 -12.00 -8.25
N THR A 343 -33.63 -12.50 -7.08
CA THR A 343 -34.93 -13.16 -6.85
C THR A 343 -35.66 -12.57 -5.65
N ALA A 344 -36.97 -12.41 -5.76
CA ALA A 344 -37.82 -11.95 -4.67
C ALA A 344 -38.63 -13.12 -4.09
N HIS A 345 -38.65 -13.23 -2.77
CA HIS A 345 -39.32 -14.31 -2.02
C HIS A 345 -40.28 -13.72 -0.99
N PHE A 346 -41.57 -14.02 -1.16
CA PHE A 346 -42.63 -13.68 -0.23
C PHE A 346 -42.62 -14.62 0.97
N VAL A 347 -42.64 -14.07 2.18
CA VAL A 347 -42.77 -14.84 3.41
C VAL A 347 -44.23 -15.28 3.58
N ASP A 348 -44.49 -16.58 3.39
CA ASP A 348 -45.80 -17.18 3.61
C ASP A 348 -45.89 -17.91 4.96
N SER A 349 -47.08 -18.38 5.30
CA SER A 349 -47.43 -19.00 6.60
C SER A 349 -46.54 -20.17 7.04
N ILE A 350 -45.94 -20.91 6.10
CA ILE A 350 -45.09 -22.09 6.39
C ILE A 350 -43.89 -22.24 5.44
N SER A 351 -43.69 -21.32 4.50
CA SER A 351 -42.67 -21.42 3.45
C SER A 351 -42.43 -20.06 2.78
N PHE A 352 -41.53 -20.03 1.79
CA PHE A 352 -41.29 -18.86 0.94
C PHE A 352 -41.81 -19.13 -0.47
N GLU A 353 -42.59 -18.20 -1.02
CA GLU A 353 -43.05 -18.25 -2.41
C GLU A 353 -42.28 -17.24 -3.27
N GLN A 354 -41.76 -17.67 -4.41
CA GLN A 354 -41.02 -16.79 -5.32
C GLN A 354 -41.98 -15.89 -6.11
N LEU A 355 -41.67 -14.60 -6.20
CA LEU A 355 -42.44 -13.61 -6.96
C LEU A 355 -41.70 -13.24 -8.24
N ASP A 356 -42.18 -13.72 -9.39
CA ASP A 356 -41.50 -13.51 -10.68
C ASP A 356 -41.67 -12.08 -11.23
N SER A 357 -42.73 -11.35 -10.87
CA SER A 357 -43.04 -10.02 -11.41
C SER A 357 -42.76 -8.87 -10.43
N PHE A 358 -42.25 -9.15 -9.23
CA PHE A 358 -42.06 -8.12 -8.20
C PHE A 358 -40.93 -7.13 -8.54
N LEU A 359 -39.92 -7.60 -9.28
CA LEU A 359 -38.73 -6.83 -9.69
C LEU A 359 -38.75 -6.46 -11.18
N ASN A 360 -39.93 -6.31 -11.80
CA ASN A 360 -40.02 -5.87 -13.18
C ASN A 360 -39.60 -4.39 -13.28
N LEU A 361 -38.29 -4.16 -13.41
CA LEU A 361 -37.70 -2.87 -13.69
C LEU A 361 -37.89 -2.58 -15.18
N GLU A 362 -38.71 -1.58 -15.50
CA GLU A 362 -38.84 -1.10 -16.88
C GLU A 362 -37.72 -0.10 -17.12
N GLU A 363 -36.78 -0.46 -18.00
CA GLU A 363 -35.70 0.43 -18.45
C GLU A 363 -36.31 1.60 -19.22
N GLN A 364 -36.01 2.81 -18.78
CA GLN A 364 -36.44 4.02 -19.46
C GLN A 364 -35.40 4.40 -20.51
N VAL A 365 -35.84 4.60 -21.75
CA VAL A 365 -34.98 5.12 -22.82
C VAL A 365 -34.63 6.56 -22.47
N LEU A 366 -33.36 6.82 -22.22
CA LEU A 366 -32.85 8.14 -21.89
C LEU A 366 -33.02 9.05 -23.12
N SER A 367 -33.56 10.24 -22.91
CA SER A 367 -33.73 11.25 -23.96
C SER A 367 -32.53 12.18 -24.07
N GLU A 368 -31.65 12.20 -23.06
CA GLU A 368 -30.50 13.10 -22.98
C GLU A 368 -29.39 12.51 -22.11
N LEU A 369 -28.14 12.80 -22.47
CA LEU A 369 -26.94 12.42 -21.73
C LEU A 369 -25.98 13.61 -21.67
N ALA A 370 -25.17 13.67 -20.60
CA ALA A 370 -24.02 14.56 -20.51
C ALA A 370 -22.79 13.79 -20.01
N TYR A 371 -21.61 14.10 -20.55
CA TYR A 371 -20.33 13.54 -20.16
C TYR A 371 -19.34 14.66 -19.83
N GLU A 372 -18.46 14.41 -18.88
CA GLU A 372 -17.27 15.18 -18.53
C GLU A 372 -16.07 14.32 -18.89
N VAL A 373 -15.15 14.87 -19.69
CA VAL A 373 -13.95 14.17 -20.17
C VAL A 373 -12.75 15.05 -19.88
N GLY A 374 -12.02 14.72 -18.81
CA GLY A 374 -11.01 15.61 -18.24
C GLY A 374 -11.70 16.85 -17.65
N GLU A 375 -11.39 18.03 -18.19
CA GLU A 375 -12.01 19.30 -17.79
C GLU A 375 -13.05 19.80 -18.81
N ARG A 376 -13.41 18.99 -19.83
CA ARG A 376 -14.33 19.37 -20.91
C ARG A 376 -15.67 18.67 -20.77
N TYR A 377 -16.71 19.21 -21.39
CA TYR A 377 -18.07 18.68 -21.28
C TYR A 377 -18.68 18.33 -22.64
N PHE A 378 -19.50 17.31 -22.68
CA PHE A 378 -20.26 16.87 -23.84
C PHE A 378 -21.72 16.68 -23.44
N ALA A 379 -22.65 17.10 -24.29
CA ALA A 379 -24.07 16.93 -24.08
C ALA A 379 -24.71 16.40 -25.36
N ILE A 380 -25.69 15.50 -25.23
CA ILE A 380 -26.45 14.94 -26.35
C ILE A 380 -27.91 14.80 -25.95
N GLN A 381 -28.82 15.16 -26.85
CA GLN A 381 -30.27 15.07 -26.66
C GLN A 381 -30.95 14.52 -27.90
N ARG A 382 -31.99 13.70 -27.69
CA ARG A 382 -32.78 13.12 -28.77
C ARG A 382 -33.71 14.15 -29.40
N THR A 383 -33.77 14.16 -30.74
CA THR A 383 -34.66 15.02 -31.53
C THR A 383 -35.57 14.20 -32.47
N GLU A 384 -36.41 14.88 -33.27
CA GLU A 384 -37.30 14.21 -34.23
C GLU A 384 -36.56 13.57 -35.42
N GLU A 385 -35.31 13.98 -35.70
CA GLU A 385 -34.53 13.58 -36.88
C GLU A 385 -33.14 13.00 -36.52
N GLY A 386 -32.92 12.60 -35.25
CA GLY A 386 -31.63 12.08 -34.77
C GLY A 386 -31.28 12.54 -33.35
N TYR A 387 -30.01 12.89 -33.12
CA TYR A 387 -29.49 13.38 -31.85
C TYR A 387 -28.79 14.73 -32.03
N ASP A 388 -29.18 15.73 -31.25
CA ASP A 388 -28.49 17.02 -31.17
C ASP A 388 -27.39 16.93 -30.12
N TYR A 389 -26.15 17.22 -30.49
CA TYR A 389 -25.00 17.12 -29.60
C TYR A 389 -24.24 18.45 -29.50
N SER A 390 -23.53 18.64 -28.39
CA SER A 390 -22.75 19.84 -28.12
C SER A 390 -21.53 19.47 -27.28
N PHE A 391 -20.36 19.94 -27.71
CA PHE A 391 -19.09 19.88 -27.01
C PHE A 391 -18.80 21.25 -26.40
N TYR A 392 -18.44 21.27 -25.13
CA TYR A 392 -18.09 22.47 -24.36
C TYR A 392 -16.67 22.37 -23.80
N ASP A 393 -15.99 23.51 -23.72
CA ASP A 393 -14.69 23.64 -23.06
C ASP A 393 -14.82 23.70 -21.52
N GLU A 394 -13.70 23.91 -20.84
CA GLU A 394 -13.57 24.00 -19.38
C GLU A 394 -14.37 25.17 -18.78
N ASP A 395 -14.62 26.20 -19.60
CA ASP A 395 -15.40 27.39 -19.26
C ASP A 395 -16.89 27.25 -19.67
N PHE A 396 -17.37 26.07 -20.07
CA PHE A 396 -18.73 25.84 -20.59
C PHE A 396 -19.06 26.58 -21.89
N ARG A 397 -18.05 26.99 -22.68
CA ARG A 397 -18.27 27.60 -24.01
C ARG A 397 -18.41 26.53 -25.06
N LEU A 398 -19.37 26.70 -25.95
CA LEU A 398 -19.61 25.78 -27.07
C LEU A 398 -18.40 25.76 -28.01
N MET A 399 -17.72 24.62 -28.10
CA MET A 399 -16.64 24.36 -29.04
C MET A 399 -17.18 23.86 -30.37
N ASP A 400 -18.08 22.89 -30.31
CA ASP A 400 -18.72 22.31 -31.49
C ASP A 400 -20.12 21.80 -31.13
N GLY A 401 -21.01 21.75 -32.11
CA GLY A 401 -22.36 21.24 -31.91
C GLY A 401 -23.06 21.00 -33.24
N GLY A 402 -23.88 19.96 -33.28
CA GLY A 402 -24.49 19.52 -34.52
C GLY A 402 -25.54 18.45 -34.31
N VAL A 403 -26.11 17.97 -35.42
CA VAL A 403 -27.13 16.92 -35.42
C VAL A 403 -26.53 15.65 -36.01
N TYR A 404 -26.56 14.59 -35.23
CA TYR A 404 -26.24 13.24 -35.63
C TYR A 404 -27.52 12.54 -36.14
N GLU A 405 -27.61 12.32 -37.45
CA GLU A 405 -28.86 11.97 -38.16
C GLU A 405 -29.30 10.50 -38.00
N ASN A 406 -28.46 9.61 -37.46
CA ASN A 406 -28.77 8.18 -37.36
C ASN A 406 -29.53 7.87 -36.05
N ASP A 407 -30.84 7.71 -36.15
CA ASP A 407 -31.76 7.39 -35.05
C ASP A 407 -32.01 5.89 -34.83
N GLU A 408 -31.31 5.03 -35.59
CA GLU A 408 -31.42 3.56 -35.47
C GLU A 408 -30.58 2.99 -34.32
N ILE A 409 -29.56 3.74 -33.87
CA ILE A 409 -28.66 3.37 -32.76
C ILE A 409 -29.12 3.99 -31.44
N SER A 410 -28.65 3.49 -30.31
CA SER A 410 -28.98 4.09 -29.01
C SER A 410 -28.30 5.46 -28.84
N ILE A 411 -28.82 6.30 -27.93
CA ILE A 411 -28.21 7.60 -27.63
C ILE A 411 -26.79 7.44 -27.05
N GLU A 412 -26.54 6.32 -26.35
CA GLU A 412 -25.22 5.95 -25.83
C GLU A 412 -24.27 5.55 -26.96
N GLU A 413 -24.72 4.73 -27.91
CA GLU A 413 -23.94 4.34 -29.09
C GLU A 413 -23.61 5.58 -29.93
N ALA A 414 -24.57 6.49 -30.12
CA ALA A 414 -24.35 7.76 -30.81
C ALA A 414 -23.35 8.65 -30.07
N ALA A 415 -23.43 8.75 -28.74
CA ALA A 415 -22.46 9.49 -27.93
C ALA A 415 -21.06 8.88 -28.02
N GLU A 416 -20.94 7.56 -28.04
CA GLU A 416 -19.67 6.86 -28.16
C GLU A 416 -19.01 7.12 -29.51
N GLU A 417 -19.75 7.01 -30.62
CA GLU A 417 -19.24 7.36 -31.95
C GLU A 417 -18.80 8.83 -32.03
N LEU A 418 -19.61 9.77 -31.52
CA LEU A 418 -19.28 11.19 -31.53
C LEU A 418 -18.02 11.51 -30.70
N LEU A 419 -17.89 10.90 -29.52
CA LEU A 419 -16.72 11.08 -28.67
C LEU A 419 -15.46 10.44 -29.27
N GLU A 420 -15.59 9.31 -29.97
CA GLU A 420 -14.47 8.69 -30.70
C GLU A 420 -14.04 9.50 -31.91
N ASP A 421 -14.99 10.04 -32.68
CA ASP A 421 -14.74 10.87 -33.87
C ASP A 421 -14.01 12.18 -33.50
N GLU A 422 -14.37 12.81 -32.39
CA GLU A 422 -13.67 13.99 -31.83
C GLU A 422 -12.36 13.63 -31.12
N GLY A 423 -12.02 12.34 -30.98
CA GLY A 423 -10.79 11.87 -30.34
C GLY A 423 -10.79 11.98 -28.81
N TRP A 424 -11.96 12.07 -28.17
CA TRP A 424 -12.14 12.12 -26.72
C TRP A 424 -12.15 10.71 -26.12
N THR A 425 -10.96 10.09 -26.09
CA THR A 425 -10.73 8.72 -25.58
C THR A 425 -10.31 8.67 -24.10
N GLY A 426 -10.42 9.78 -23.36
CA GLY A 426 -10.07 9.86 -21.94
C GLY A 426 -11.08 9.19 -21.01
N GLU A 427 -10.83 9.20 -19.70
CA GLU A 427 -11.79 8.76 -18.69
C GLU A 427 -13.06 9.65 -18.76
N ARG A 428 -14.22 9.02 -18.94
CA ARG A 428 -15.50 9.70 -19.16
C ARG A 428 -16.32 9.62 -17.87
N ILE A 429 -16.49 10.75 -17.20
CA ILE A 429 -17.37 10.88 -16.04
C ILE A 429 -18.73 11.32 -16.54
N ARG A 430 -19.79 10.57 -16.29
CA ARG A 430 -21.11 10.98 -16.75
C ARG A 430 -21.66 12.09 -15.84
N GLY A 431 -22.02 13.22 -16.44
CA GLY A 431 -22.57 14.40 -15.75
C GLY A 431 -24.11 14.43 -15.74
N ASP A 432 -24.67 15.30 -14.93
CA ASP A 432 -26.09 15.65 -14.95
C ASP A 432 -26.34 16.68 -16.08
N TYR A 433 -27.17 16.31 -17.06
CA TYR A 433 -27.48 17.14 -18.22
C TYR A 433 -28.11 18.48 -17.81
N ASP A 434 -29.06 18.47 -16.90
CA ASP A 434 -29.75 19.70 -16.47
C ASP A 434 -28.78 20.65 -15.76
N GLN A 435 -27.90 20.11 -14.91
CA GLN A 435 -26.88 20.91 -14.21
C GLN A 435 -25.85 21.49 -15.18
N LEU A 436 -25.41 20.70 -16.17
CA LEU A 436 -24.51 21.19 -17.21
C LEU A 436 -25.15 22.33 -18.00
N MET A 437 -26.41 22.15 -18.42
CA MET A 437 -27.14 23.17 -19.18
C MET A 437 -27.43 24.44 -18.35
N GLU A 438 -27.61 24.32 -17.03
CA GLU A 438 -27.72 25.48 -16.14
C GLU A 438 -26.41 26.29 -16.12
N LYS A 439 -25.26 25.63 -15.97
CA LYS A 439 -23.93 26.28 -16.01
C LYS A 439 -23.63 26.94 -17.36
N VAL A 440 -23.94 26.26 -18.47
CA VAL A 440 -23.80 26.81 -19.83
C VAL A 440 -24.62 28.10 -19.97
N LYS A 441 -25.86 28.10 -19.48
CA LYS A 441 -26.73 29.27 -19.54
C LYS A 441 -26.20 30.44 -18.70
N GLU A 442 -25.67 30.17 -17.51
CA GLU A 442 -25.02 31.21 -16.68
C GLU A 442 -23.83 31.83 -17.41
N MET A 443 -22.98 31.01 -18.05
CA MET A 443 -21.85 31.49 -18.83
C MET A 443 -22.29 32.30 -20.06
N ASP A 444 -23.31 31.85 -20.79
CA ASP A 444 -23.87 32.59 -21.93
C ASP A 444 -24.38 33.98 -21.53
N GLU A 445 -25.01 34.12 -20.36
CA GLU A 445 -25.44 35.42 -19.82
C GLU A 445 -24.24 36.34 -19.51
N VAL A 446 -23.14 35.78 -18.98
CA VAL A 446 -21.88 36.50 -18.74
C VAL A 446 -21.25 36.95 -20.06
N VAL A 447 -21.12 36.05 -21.05
CA VAL A 447 -20.60 36.35 -22.39
C VAL A 447 -21.44 37.42 -23.09
N MET A 448 -22.77 37.33 -23.00
CA MET A 448 -23.68 38.32 -23.59
C MET A 448 -23.59 39.69 -22.91
N ALA A 449 -23.35 39.75 -21.60
CA ALA A 449 -23.07 40.99 -20.89
C ALA A 449 -21.71 41.61 -21.28
N GLU A 450 -20.70 40.78 -21.56
CA GLU A 450 -19.39 41.17 -22.08
C GLU A 450 -19.49 41.72 -23.51
N ILE A 451 -20.28 41.07 -24.38
CA ILE A 451 -20.58 41.52 -25.75
C ILE A 451 -21.39 42.84 -25.75
N GLN A 452 -22.34 43.02 -24.82
CA GLN A 452 -23.07 44.29 -24.67
C GLN A 452 -22.19 45.44 -24.18
N LYS A 453 -21.14 45.16 -23.39
CA LYS A 453 -20.13 46.16 -23.00
C LYS A 453 -19.18 46.50 -24.15
N SER A 454 -18.88 45.56 -25.05
CA SER A 454 -17.97 45.75 -26.18
C SER A 454 -18.63 46.34 -27.44
N GLN A 455 -19.96 46.22 -27.62
CA GLN A 455 -20.68 46.87 -28.72
C GLN A 455 -21.19 48.28 -28.35
N GLY A 456 -20.42 49.30 -28.76
CA GLY A 456 -20.88 50.69 -28.80
C GLY A 456 -21.90 50.96 -29.92
N GLU A 457 -23.02 51.59 -29.56
CA GLU A 457 -24.02 52.28 -30.41
C GLU A 457 -24.54 51.57 -31.68
N TYR A 458 -25.65 50.85 -31.55
CA TYR A 458 -26.51 50.45 -32.68
C TYR A 458 -27.25 51.68 -33.27
N LYS A 459 -27.07 51.98 -34.57
CA LYS A 459 -27.87 52.97 -35.35
C LYS A 459 -28.41 52.33 -36.65
N PRO A 460 -29.73 52.46 -36.96
CA PRO A 460 -30.36 51.70 -38.05
C PRO A 460 -30.10 52.27 -39.47
N LEU A 461 -30.24 51.36 -40.45
CA LEU A 461 -29.91 51.46 -41.88
C LEU A 461 -30.59 52.61 -42.65
N ALA A 462 -29.87 53.70 -42.92
CA ALA A 462 -30.29 54.68 -43.94
C ALA A 462 -29.16 55.36 -44.71
N LYS A 463 -27.91 54.84 -44.69
CA LYS A 463 -26.78 55.57 -45.29
C LYS A 463 -25.75 54.70 -46.04
N VAL A 464 -26.24 53.64 -46.68
CA VAL A 464 -25.41 52.71 -47.50
C VAL A 464 -25.22 53.20 -48.95
N GLU A 465 -25.84 54.31 -49.37
CA GLU A 465 -25.71 54.84 -50.74
C GLU A 465 -24.48 55.74 -51.00
N GLU A 466 -23.57 55.93 -50.04
CA GLU A 466 -22.45 56.90 -50.19
C GLU A 466 -21.04 56.28 -50.35
N LEU A 467 -20.89 54.95 -50.42
CA LEU A 467 -19.54 54.32 -50.53
C LEU A 467 -19.37 53.42 -51.76
N GLU A 468 -19.96 53.83 -52.89
CA GLU A 468 -19.71 53.29 -54.24
C GLU A 468 -18.36 53.74 -54.86
N GLU A 469 -17.45 54.38 -54.13
CA GLU A 469 -16.21 54.94 -54.72
C GLU A 469 -14.93 54.54 -53.97
N ALA A 470 -14.43 53.32 -54.23
CA ALA A 470 -13.01 52.92 -54.23
C ALA A 470 -12.93 51.38 -54.33
N ASN A 471 -12.16 50.71 -55.19
CA ASN A 471 -11.16 51.08 -56.17
C ASN A 471 -10.83 49.80 -56.98
N TYR A 472 -10.29 50.00 -58.19
CA TYR A 472 -9.93 49.01 -59.20
C TYR A 472 -8.79 48.07 -58.79
N ASN A 473 -8.84 46.77 -59.13
CA ASN A 473 -7.68 45.84 -59.11
C ASN A 473 -7.83 44.66 -60.11
N MET A 474 -7.98 44.95 -61.42
CA MET A 474 -7.94 43.93 -62.49
C MET A 474 -7.12 44.43 -63.68
N ILE A 475 -5.89 43.95 -63.87
CA ILE A 475 -5.15 43.97 -65.15
C ILE A 475 -4.34 42.66 -65.29
N ASP A 476 -4.40 42.05 -66.48
CA ASP A 476 -3.60 40.90 -66.95
C ASP A 476 -3.74 39.53 -66.25
N ASN A 477 -4.93 39.15 -65.77
CA ASN A 477 -5.25 37.79 -65.29
C ASN A 477 -4.29 37.19 -64.24
N VAL A 478 -3.54 38.02 -63.52
CA VAL A 478 -2.69 37.63 -62.39
C VAL A 478 -3.13 38.42 -61.16
N LEU A 479 -3.65 37.72 -60.15
CA LEU A 479 -3.84 38.25 -58.80
C LEU A 479 -2.45 38.53 -58.21
N ASN A 480 -2.07 39.80 -58.10
CA ASN A 480 -0.80 40.17 -57.46
C ASN A 480 -1.12 40.96 -56.19
N ASN A 481 -1.27 40.22 -55.09
CA ASN A 481 -1.12 40.58 -53.67
C ASN A 481 -2.01 39.64 -52.81
N MET A 482 -1.55 38.42 -52.56
CA MET A 482 -1.76 37.86 -51.23
C MET A 482 -0.64 38.43 -50.34
N PRO A 483 -0.92 38.88 -49.11
CA PRO A 483 0.15 39.16 -48.15
C PRO A 483 1.01 37.89 -47.99
N LEU A 484 2.33 38.05 -47.84
CA LEU A 484 3.20 36.92 -47.50
C LEU A 484 2.65 36.26 -46.23
N LYS A 485 2.41 34.94 -46.29
CA LYS A 485 2.15 34.16 -45.09
C LYS A 485 3.29 34.41 -44.11
N LYS A 486 3.00 34.94 -42.93
CA LYS A 486 4.02 35.10 -41.88
C LYS A 486 4.13 33.75 -41.19
N GLU A 487 5.34 33.19 -41.19
CA GLU A 487 5.59 31.91 -40.52
C GLU A 487 5.49 32.07 -38.99
N PRO A 488 5.07 31.02 -38.26
CA PRO A 488 5.06 31.02 -36.80
C PRO A 488 6.46 31.24 -36.24
N TYR A 489 6.56 31.96 -35.12
CA TYR A 489 7.82 32.26 -34.44
C TYR A 489 7.63 32.28 -32.92
N LEU A 490 8.74 32.26 -32.17
CA LEU A 490 8.71 32.38 -30.70
C LEU A 490 9.16 33.76 -30.26
N GLU A 491 8.46 34.31 -29.27
CA GLU A 491 8.99 35.33 -28.37
C GLU A 491 9.37 34.65 -27.05
N TYR A 492 10.26 35.26 -26.30
CA TYR A 492 10.66 34.84 -24.96
C TYR A 492 10.24 35.94 -23.99
N PHE A 493 9.88 35.56 -22.77
CA PHE A 493 9.53 36.52 -21.72
C PHE A 493 10.25 36.23 -20.42
N ALA A 494 10.44 37.28 -19.62
CA ALA A 494 10.86 37.20 -18.23
C ALA A 494 9.92 38.08 -17.39
N THR A 495 9.44 37.53 -16.29
CA THR A 495 8.54 38.21 -15.35
C THR A 495 9.12 38.21 -13.94
N GLU A 496 8.88 39.29 -13.22
CA GLU A 496 9.22 39.44 -11.80
C GLU A 496 8.21 38.72 -10.89
N CYS A 497 6.99 38.46 -11.38
CA CYS A 497 5.95 37.71 -10.69
C CYS A 497 5.22 36.77 -11.68
N ASP A 498 5.42 35.47 -11.53
CA ASP A 498 4.84 34.41 -12.38
C ASP A 498 3.32 34.27 -12.20
N GLU A 499 2.81 34.55 -11.00
CA GLU A 499 1.38 34.40 -10.67
C GLU A 499 0.52 35.52 -11.27
N PHE A 500 1.04 36.76 -11.26
CA PHE A 500 0.35 37.92 -11.80
C PHE A 500 1.35 38.84 -12.50
N HIS A 501 1.49 38.70 -13.82
CA HIS A 501 2.40 39.52 -14.63
C HIS A 501 2.17 41.04 -14.45
N ASP A 502 0.92 41.45 -14.19
CA ASP A 502 0.55 42.86 -13.93
C ASP A 502 1.07 43.42 -12.59
N MET A 503 1.50 42.56 -11.66
CA MET A 503 2.00 42.96 -10.34
C MET A 503 3.53 43.15 -10.30
N GLY A 504 4.24 42.87 -11.38
CA GLY A 504 5.70 42.97 -11.47
C GLY A 504 6.19 43.52 -12.82
N ALA A 505 7.52 43.59 -12.98
CA ALA A 505 8.11 43.90 -14.28
C ALA A 505 7.97 42.70 -15.23
N TYR A 506 7.52 42.96 -16.46
CA TYR A 506 7.34 41.96 -17.52
C TYR A 506 8.04 42.42 -18.79
N GLU A 507 9.00 41.64 -19.28
CA GLU A 507 9.77 41.94 -20.50
C GLU A 507 9.63 40.81 -21.52
N LYS A 508 9.49 41.16 -22.80
CA LYS A 508 9.40 40.21 -23.91
C LYS A 508 10.32 40.59 -25.08
N SER A 509 10.94 39.59 -25.72
CA SER A 509 11.85 39.76 -26.85
C SER A 509 11.96 38.47 -27.66
N THR A 510 12.26 38.57 -28.95
CA THR A 510 12.58 37.40 -29.81
C THR A 510 14.00 36.86 -29.57
N ASP A 511 14.83 37.56 -28.79
CA ASP A 511 16.21 37.17 -28.47
C ASP A 511 16.28 36.56 -27.06
N VAL A 512 16.49 35.24 -27.00
CA VAL A 512 16.56 34.46 -25.75
C VAL A 512 17.65 34.96 -24.80
N ASN A 513 18.80 35.41 -25.31
CA ASN A 513 19.91 35.84 -24.47
C ASN A 513 19.62 37.15 -23.74
N GLN A 514 18.82 38.03 -24.36
CA GLN A 514 18.39 39.27 -23.72
C GLN A 514 17.45 38.96 -22.56
N ILE A 515 16.51 38.04 -22.77
CA ILE A 515 15.55 37.63 -21.74
C ILE A 515 16.22 36.85 -20.61
N ALA A 516 17.18 35.97 -20.91
CA ALA A 516 17.97 35.27 -19.91
C ALA A 516 18.70 36.26 -18.97
N ALA A 517 19.33 37.30 -19.52
CA ALA A 517 20.01 38.33 -18.72
C ALA A 517 19.02 39.16 -17.86
N VAL A 518 17.80 39.39 -18.36
CA VAL A 518 16.75 40.08 -17.59
C VAL A 518 16.25 39.17 -16.46
N TYR A 519 16.07 37.88 -16.73
CA TYR A 519 15.64 36.89 -15.75
C TYR A 519 16.64 36.75 -14.60
N GLU A 520 17.95 36.65 -14.89
CA GLU A 520 19.00 36.63 -13.86
C GLU A 520 18.93 37.87 -12.96
N LYS A 521 18.68 39.04 -13.56
CA LYS A 521 18.55 40.30 -12.81
C LYS A 521 17.31 40.33 -11.90
N TYR A 522 16.17 39.79 -12.33
CA TYR A 522 14.98 39.69 -11.48
C TYR A 522 15.21 38.74 -10.31
N LYS A 523 15.87 37.61 -10.57
CA LYS A 523 16.23 36.63 -9.55
C LYS A 523 17.22 37.15 -8.51
N GLU A 524 18.19 37.98 -8.93
CA GLU A 524 19.16 38.59 -8.02
C GLU A 524 18.57 39.71 -7.14
N ASN A 525 17.34 40.17 -7.39
CA ASN A 525 16.71 41.24 -6.63
C ASN A 525 16.11 40.74 -5.29
N PRO A 526 16.70 41.06 -4.13
CA PRO A 526 16.23 40.52 -2.84
C PRO A 526 14.87 41.07 -2.41
N GLU A 527 14.47 42.25 -2.92
CA GLU A 527 13.20 42.87 -2.56
C GLU A 527 12.00 42.18 -3.22
N THR A 528 12.21 41.49 -4.34
CA THR A 528 11.15 40.84 -5.12
C THR A 528 11.30 39.33 -5.24
N ALA A 529 12.30 38.75 -4.56
CA ALA A 529 12.53 37.31 -4.49
C ALA A 529 11.32 36.49 -4.01
N TYR A 530 10.40 37.08 -3.23
CA TYR A 530 9.19 36.39 -2.75
C TYR A 530 8.06 36.31 -3.80
N LEU A 531 8.13 37.09 -4.88
CA LEU A 531 7.08 37.16 -5.92
C LEU A 531 7.12 36.00 -6.91
N GLY A 532 8.19 35.21 -6.90
CA GLY A 532 8.38 34.08 -7.82
C GLY A 532 8.60 34.55 -9.26
N CYS A 533 9.86 34.81 -9.64
CA CYS A 533 10.19 35.17 -11.03
C CYS A 533 10.26 33.93 -11.94
N SER A 534 9.87 34.09 -13.21
CA SER A 534 9.96 33.04 -14.22
C SER A 534 10.43 33.59 -15.57
N MET A 535 10.93 32.70 -16.42
CA MET A 535 11.23 32.98 -17.83
C MET A 535 10.58 31.91 -18.70
N GLY A 536 10.17 32.25 -19.90
CA GLY A 536 9.38 31.35 -20.72
C GLY A 536 9.37 31.68 -22.21
N ILE A 537 8.54 30.93 -22.94
CA ILE A 537 8.28 31.12 -24.36
C ILE A 537 6.85 31.62 -24.57
N ILE A 538 6.66 32.43 -25.59
CA ILE A 538 5.37 32.83 -26.13
C ILE A 538 5.32 32.30 -27.56
N TYR A 539 4.37 31.43 -27.86
CA TYR A 539 4.15 30.98 -29.22
C TYR A 539 3.36 32.06 -30.00
N ARG A 540 3.91 32.49 -31.14
CA ARG A 540 3.27 33.47 -32.02
C ARG A 540 2.98 32.89 -33.39
N ASP A 541 1.71 32.86 -33.76
CA ASP A 541 1.26 32.45 -35.09
C ASP A 541 0.33 33.52 -35.70
N PRO A 542 0.87 34.38 -36.58
CA PRO A 542 0.09 35.48 -37.15
C PRO A 542 -1.06 35.04 -38.08
N GLU A 543 -1.12 33.76 -38.47
CA GLU A 543 -2.23 33.21 -39.27
C GLU A 543 -3.25 32.44 -38.43
N ASP A 544 -2.92 32.14 -37.17
CA ASP A 544 -3.75 31.34 -36.26
C ASP A 544 -4.08 32.14 -35.00
N SER A 545 -5.28 32.73 -34.93
CA SER A 545 -5.69 33.54 -33.79
C SER A 545 -6.01 32.74 -32.53
N TYR A 546 -6.07 31.41 -32.61
CA TYR A 546 -6.49 30.56 -31.49
C TYR A 546 -5.30 30.12 -30.64
N TYR A 547 -4.19 29.77 -31.30
CA TYR A 547 -2.97 29.33 -30.62
C TYR A 547 -1.91 30.44 -30.51
N ASP A 548 -2.09 31.61 -31.14
CA ASP A 548 -1.25 32.79 -30.94
C ASP A 548 -1.33 33.30 -29.49
N ASP A 549 -0.20 33.75 -28.95
CA ASP A 549 -0.06 34.30 -27.58
C ASP A 549 -0.11 33.28 -26.44
N ALA A 550 0.13 32.00 -26.71
CA ALA A 550 0.27 31.01 -25.64
C ALA A 550 1.62 31.17 -24.91
N GLU A 551 1.57 31.53 -23.63
CA GLU A 551 2.73 31.75 -22.77
C GLU A 551 3.00 30.52 -21.89
N PHE A 552 4.24 30.01 -21.93
CA PHE A 552 4.68 28.89 -21.10
C PHE A 552 5.90 29.29 -20.27
N ALA A 553 5.76 29.27 -18.94
CA ALA A 553 6.86 29.50 -18.01
C ALA A 553 7.80 28.29 -17.94
N ILE A 554 8.82 28.27 -18.80
CA ILE A 554 9.77 27.16 -18.93
C ILE A 554 10.84 27.16 -17.83
N VAL A 555 11.23 28.33 -17.29
CA VAL A 555 12.32 28.46 -16.32
C VAL A 555 11.77 28.97 -15.00
N LYS A 556 11.97 28.19 -13.94
CA LYS A 556 11.64 28.56 -12.56
C LYS A 556 12.83 28.29 -11.65
N GLY A 557 13.27 29.30 -10.90
CA GLY A 557 14.44 29.20 -10.02
C GLY A 557 15.75 28.95 -10.78
N ASN A 558 16.33 27.76 -10.61
CA ASN A 558 17.55 27.30 -11.31
C ASN A 558 17.24 26.19 -12.32
N THR A 559 15.96 26.00 -12.66
CA THR A 559 15.52 24.82 -13.40
C THR A 559 14.79 25.22 -14.68
N VAL A 560 15.23 24.66 -15.80
CA VAL A 560 14.59 24.67 -17.11
C VAL A 560 13.71 23.43 -17.21
N LEU A 561 12.40 23.63 -17.16
CA LEU A 561 11.33 22.62 -17.11
C LEU A 561 10.80 22.33 -18.52
N GLY A 562 11.55 21.57 -19.31
CA GLY A 562 11.08 21.06 -20.60
C GLY A 562 9.93 20.06 -20.45
N ASN A 563 9.85 19.34 -19.32
CA ASN A 563 8.78 18.40 -19.00
C ASN A 563 7.38 19.02 -18.92
N LEU A 564 7.25 20.35 -18.76
CA LEU A 564 5.95 21.02 -18.81
C LEU A 564 5.24 20.81 -20.16
N MET A 565 5.98 20.54 -21.22
CA MET A 565 5.41 20.26 -22.55
C MET A 565 4.85 18.84 -22.68
N ASP A 566 5.07 17.96 -21.69
CA ASP A 566 4.54 16.59 -21.72
C ASP A 566 3.01 16.57 -21.58
N ASP A 567 2.48 17.49 -20.78
CA ASP A 567 1.04 17.66 -20.54
C ASP A 567 0.38 18.51 -21.65
N VAL A 568 1.18 19.27 -22.40
CA VAL A 568 0.72 20.17 -23.47
C VAL A 568 1.11 19.63 -24.86
N ARG A 569 0.59 18.43 -25.19
CA ARG A 569 0.99 17.63 -26.37
C ARG A 569 1.09 18.42 -27.67
N PHE A 570 0.12 19.27 -27.97
CA PHE A 570 0.11 20.06 -29.21
C PHE A 570 1.37 20.92 -29.37
N TYR A 571 1.69 21.74 -28.37
CA TYR A 571 2.87 22.61 -28.41
C TYR A 571 4.16 21.80 -28.23
N GLY A 572 4.13 20.75 -27.41
CA GLY A 572 5.26 19.84 -27.23
C GLY A 572 5.66 19.08 -28.50
N GLU A 573 4.78 18.91 -29.49
CA GLU A 573 5.09 18.31 -30.79
C GLU A 573 5.65 19.32 -31.81
N LEU A 574 5.48 20.62 -31.59
CA LEU A 574 5.96 21.65 -32.51
C LEU A 574 7.50 21.75 -32.45
N ALA A 575 8.15 21.49 -33.58
CA ALA A 575 9.60 21.58 -33.71
C ALA A 575 10.15 22.96 -33.27
N LEU A 576 9.38 24.03 -33.52
CA LEU A 576 9.72 25.38 -33.12
C LEU A 576 9.79 25.56 -31.59
N VAL A 577 8.82 25.00 -30.85
CA VAL A 577 8.78 25.02 -29.37
C VAL A 577 9.94 24.23 -28.79
N ARG A 578 10.21 23.04 -29.36
CA ARG A 578 11.36 22.21 -28.96
C ARG A 578 12.68 22.93 -29.15
N GLU A 579 12.89 23.54 -30.32
CA GLU A 579 14.07 24.37 -30.60
C GLU A 579 14.14 25.58 -29.66
N GLY A 580 13.00 26.15 -29.27
CA GLY A 580 12.92 27.25 -28.30
C GLY A 580 13.38 26.85 -26.91
N ILE A 581 12.94 25.71 -26.39
CA ILE A 581 13.36 25.19 -25.09
C ILE A 581 14.85 24.83 -25.10
N GLU A 582 15.35 24.24 -26.18
CA GLU A 582 16.78 23.98 -26.36
C GLU A 582 17.61 25.28 -26.34
N LYS A 583 17.15 26.34 -27.02
CA LYS A 583 17.80 27.66 -26.98
C LYS A 583 17.80 28.30 -25.59
N ILE A 584 16.76 28.08 -24.78
CA ILE A 584 16.74 28.52 -23.38
C ILE A 584 17.79 27.76 -22.58
N HIS A 585 17.88 26.45 -22.75
CA HIS A 585 18.88 25.63 -22.09
C HIS A 585 20.32 26.03 -22.49
N GLU A 586 20.57 26.31 -23.77
CA GLU A 586 21.87 26.82 -24.25
C GLU A 586 22.22 28.20 -23.69
N ALA A 587 21.22 29.06 -23.49
CA ALA A 587 21.42 30.40 -22.92
C ALA A 587 21.67 30.37 -21.40
N LEU A 588 21.21 29.32 -20.72
CA LEU A 588 21.35 29.10 -19.27
C LEU A 588 22.04 27.75 -18.99
N PRO A 589 23.33 27.59 -19.32
CA PRO A 589 24.04 26.31 -19.23
C PRO A 589 24.24 25.83 -17.78
N ASP A 590 24.27 26.75 -16.81
CA ASP A 590 24.46 26.44 -15.39
C ASP A 590 23.14 26.03 -14.69
N TYR A 591 22.03 25.97 -15.43
CA TYR A 591 20.70 25.65 -14.90
C TYR A 591 20.35 24.18 -15.14
N LYS A 592 19.67 23.56 -14.18
CA LYS A 592 19.19 22.18 -14.30
C LYS A 592 18.17 22.06 -15.41
N TYR A 593 18.38 21.15 -16.35
CA TYR A 593 17.44 20.91 -17.45
C TYR A 593 16.67 19.62 -17.24
N VAL A 594 15.34 19.72 -17.12
CA VAL A 594 14.44 18.58 -17.08
C VAL A 594 13.84 18.42 -18.48
N PRO A 595 14.29 17.45 -19.30
CA PRO A 595 13.87 17.34 -20.69
C PRO A 595 12.45 16.75 -20.84
N MET A 596 11.85 16.86 -22.02
CA MET A 596 10.55 16.26 -22.37
C MET A 596 10.54 14.72 -22.30
N ARG A 597 9.36 14.11 -22.19
CA ARG A 597 9.12 12.68 -21.97
C ARG A 597 9.79 11.80 -23.01
N ASP A 598 9.69 12.14 -24.29
CA ASP A 598 10.30 11.40 -25.38
C ASP A 598 11.83 11.42 -25.32
N VAL A 599 12.42 12.53 -24.88
CA VAL A 599 13.85 12.66 -24.62
C VAL A 599 14.25 11.84 -23.38
N ARG A 600 13.42 11.81 -22.32
CA ARG A 600 13.64 10.95 -21.14
C ARG A 600 13.51 9.46 -21.45
N GLU A 601 12.56 9.07 -22.28
CA GLU A 601 12.37 7.68 -22.73
C GLU A 601 13.51 7.20 -23.65
N ALA A 602 14.09 8.10 -24.43
CA ALA A 602 15.30 7.82 -25.22
C ALA A 602 16.55 7.60 -24.34
N MET A 603 16.59 8.19 -23.13
CA MET A 603 17.67 7.97 -22.15
C MET A 603 17.52 6.60 -21.47
N TYR A 604 16.38 6.37 -20.79
CA TYR A 604 16.07 5.10 -20.13
C TYR A 604 14.66 4.63 -20.51
N PRO A 605 14.52 3.45 -21.17
CA PRO A 605 13.23 2.90 -21.56
C PRO A 605 12.25 2.74 -20.39
N GLU A 606 10.94 2.79 -20.64
CA GLU A 606 9.94 2.57 -19.58
C GLU A 606 10.00 1.18 -18.95
N LYS A 607 10.33 0.16 -19.75
CA LYS A 607 10.51 -1.22 -19.28
C LYS A 607 11.97 -1.62 -19.45
N MET A 608 12.73 -1.54 -18.36
CA MET A 608 14.11 -1.99 -18.32
C MET A 608 14.21 -3.41 -17.74
N THR A 609 15.12 -4.22 -18.26
CA THR A 609 15.45 -5.52 -17.64
C THR A 609 16.30 -5.30 -16.39
N THR A 610 16.40 -6.33 -15.53
CA THR A 610 17.29 -6.31 -14.34
C THR A 610 18.71 -5.90 -14.71
N GLU A 611 19.23 -6.44 -15.81
CA GLU A 611 20.58 -6.16 -16.31
C GLU A 611 20.71 -4.69 -16.71
N GLN A 612 19.73 -4.15 -17.44
CA GLN A 612 19.75 -2.76 -17.88
C GLN A 612 19.68 -1.78 -16.70
N LEU A 613 18.88 -2.11 -15.67
CA LEU A 613 18.81 -1.30 -14.45
C LEU A 613 20.12 -1.35 -13.66
N ALA A 614 20.72 -2.54 -13.54
CA ALA A 614 22.00 -2.70 -12.86
C ALA A 614 23.13 -1.94 -13.58
N GLU A 615 23.19 -2.02 -14.92
CA GLU A 615 24.14 -1.25 -15.73
C GLU A 615 23.95 0.26 -15.55
N ALA A 616 22.71 0.74 -15.61
CA ALA A 616 22.44 2.17 -15.45
C ALA A 616 22.77 2.70 -14.05
N LEU A 617 22.54 1.90 -13.00
CA LEU A 617 22.92 2.25 -11.62
C LEU A 617 24.44 2.29 -11.44
N ASP A 618 25.16 1.32 -12.02
CA ASP A 618 26.62 1.26 -11.99
C ASP A 618 27.24 2.44 -12.75
N GLU A 619 26.70 2.79 -13.92
CA GLU A 619 27.13 3.95 -14.71
C GLU A 619 26.92 5.28 -13.97
N ILE A 620 25.77 5.49 -13.33
CA ILE A 620 25.54 6.70 -12.53
C ILE A 620 26.48 6.75 -11.32
N ALA A 621 26.72 5.62 -10.67
CA ALA A 621 27.64 5.55 -9.54
C ALA A 621 29.08 5.95 -9.93
N GLU A 622 29.61 5.45 -11.05
CA GLU A 622 30.93 5.89 -11.54
C GLU A 622 30.91 7.37 -11.99
N ALA A 623 29.84 7.84 -12.61
CA ALA A 623 29.74 9.20 -13.13
C ALA A 623 29.61 10.27 -12.03
N PHE A 624 28.89 9.95 -10.94
CA PHE A 624 28.62 10.87 -9.84
C PHE A 624 29.83 11.09 -8.95
N ASP A 625 30.48 10.01 -8.50
CA ASP A 625 31.74 10.10 -7.77
C ASP A 625 32.76 9.04 -8.28
N PRO A 626 33.56 9.40 -9.30
CA PRO A 626 34.54 8.49 -9.87
C PRO A 626 35.64 8.04 -8.89
N TYR A 627 35.90 8.81 -7.83
CA TYR A 627 36.93 8.47 -6.85
C TYR A 627 36.37 7.53 -5.80
N ASP A 628 35.19 7.84 -5.25
CA ASP A 628 34.50 7.00 -4.28
C ASP A 628 34.14 5.64 -4.89
N TYR A 629 33.61 5.62 -6.11
CA TYR A 629 33.33 4.39 -6.84
C TYR A 629 34.59 3.52 -7.00
N ARG A 630 35.74 4.11 -7.36
CA ARG A 630 37.00 3.37 -7.55
C ARG A 630 37.67 2.92 -6.25
N ASP A 631 37.40 3.60 -5.13
CA ASP A 631 37.88 3.21 -3.81
C ASP A 631 37.04 2.06 -3.21
N HIS A 632 35.77 1.95 -3.60
CA HIS A 632 34.85 0.90 -3.13
C HIS A 632 34.79 -0.34 -4.04
N VAL A 633 35.17 -0.24 -5.31
CA VAL A 633 35.20 -1.37 -6.26
C VAL A 633 36.58 -2.03 -6.28
N GLU A 634 36.72 -3.18 -5.61
CA GLU A 634 37.96 -3.96 -5.63
C GLU A 634 38.16 -4.66 -6.99
N PRO A 635 39.41 -4.77 -7.51
CA PRO A 635 39.70 -5.48 -8.76
C PRO A 635 39.24 -6.96 -8.71
N GLY A 636 38.19 -7.30 -9.46
CA GLY A 636 37.61 -8.65 -9.51
C GLY A 636 36.27 -8.81 -8.81
N GLN A 637 35.67 -7.74 -8.28
CA GLN A 637 34.24 -7.70 -7.96
C GLN A 637 33.39 -7.62 -9.22
N ASP A 638 32.28 -8.34 -9.23
CA ASP A 638 31.26 -8.28 -10.28
C ASP A 638 30.14 -7.37 -9.77
N THR A 639 30.38 -6.05 -9.84
CA THR A 639 29.48 -5.02 -9.29
C THR A 639 28.09 -5.14 -9.87
N LEU A 640 27.99 -5.41 -11.18
CA LEU A 640 26.74 -5.66 -11.87
C LEU A 640 26.00 -6.87 -11.29
N GLN A 641 26.68 -7.99 -11.05
CA GLN A 641 26.04 -9.17 -10.49
C GLN A 641 25.55 -8.96 -9.04
N GLU A 642 26.26 -8.14 -8.25
CA GLU A 642 25.84 -7.73 -6.90
C GLU A 642 24.56 -6.88 -6.96
N VAL A 643 24.55 -5.84 -7.79
CA VAL A 643 23.38 -4.96 -7.99
C VAL A 643 22.19 -5.75 -8.52
N MET A 644 22.40 -6.65 -9.47
CA MET A 644 21.33 -7.52 -10.00
C MET A 644 20.70 -8.40 -8.91
N LEU A 645 21.50 -8.98 -8.01
CA LEU A 645 21.00 -9.81 -6.91
C LEU A 645 20.22 -8.99 -5.89
N ASP A 646 20.68 -7.77 -5.58
CA ASP A 646 19.95 -6.86 -4.70
C ASP A 646 18.61 -6.48 -5.30
N LEU A 647 18.57 -6.06 -6.58
CA LEU A 647 17.34 -5.74 -7.30
C LEU A 647 16.37 -6.92 -7.35
N GLN A 648 16.87 -8.13 -7.66
CA GLN A 648 16.05 -9.34 -7.71
C GLN A 648 15.57 -9.80 -6.32
N SER A 649 16.26 -9.44 -5.26
CA SER A 649 15.87 -9.74 -3.87
C SER A 649 14.94 -8.68 -3.26
N GLY A 650 14.55 -7.66 -4.02
CA GLY A 650 13.69 -6.56 -3.54
C GLY A 650 14.43 -5.51 -2.71
N ASN A 651 15.76 -5.56 -2.63
CA ASN A 651 16.59 -4.59 -1.92
C ASN A 651 16.85 -3.33 -2.78
N VAL A 652 15.76 -2.67 -3.20
CA VAL A 652 15.80 -1.48 -4.07
C VAL A 652 15.99 -0.19 -3.25
N GLY A 653 15.71 -0.23 -1.94
CA GLY A 653 15.69 0.94 -1.06
C GLY A 653 17.03 1.67 -0.94
N SER A 654 18.15 0.95 -0.91
CA SER A 654 19.50 1.55 -0.89
C SER A 654 19.77 2.36 -2.15
N TYR A 655 19.41 1.82 -3.31
CA TYR A 655 19.55 2.50 -4.60
C TYR A 655 18.61 3.69 -4.72
N ILE A 656 17.38 3.59 -4.20
CA ILE A 656 16.46 4.74 -4.12
C ILE A 656 17.04 5.87 -3.28
N SER A 657 17.64 5.55 -2.13
CA SER A 657 18.31 6.55 -1.29
C SER A 657 19.48 7.18 -2.04
N PHE A 658 20.37 6.38 -2.63
CA PHE A 658 21.50 6.86 -3.42
C PHE A 658 21.05 7.79 -4.55
N LEU A 659 20.02 7.41 -5.32
CA LEU A 659 19.50 8.26 -6.39
C LEU A 659 18.88 9.56 -5.86
N LYS A 660 18.24 9.55 -4.69
CA LYS A 660 17.76 10.78 -4.03
C LYS A 660 18.92 11.68 -3.63
N ASP A 661 19.99 11.13 -3.06
CA ASP A 661 21.19 11.89 -2.71
C ASP A 661 21.82 12.52 -3.97
N VAL A 662 21.90 11.77 -5.08
CA VAL A 662 22.35 12.29 -6.39
C VAL A 662 21.42 13.40 -6.92
N ILE A 663 20.11 13.30 -6.67
CA ILE A 663 19.14 14.33 -7.06
C ILE A 663 19.29 15.59 -6.21
N GLU A 664 19.59 15.45 -4.91
CA GLU A 664 19.76 16.55 -3.95
C GLU A 664 21.03 17.36 -4.19
N GLU A 665 22.12 16.73 -4.66
CA GLU A 665 23.36 17.42 -5.03
C GLU A 665 23.23 18.33 -6.27
N ASP A 666 22.10 18.24 -7.00
CA ASP A 666 21.74 19.10 -8.13
C ASP A 666 22.81 19.17 -9.25
N CYS A 667 23.43 18.02 -9.56
CA CYS A 667 24.45 17.84 -10.57
C CYS A 667 23.88 17.42 -11.95
N GLU A 668 24.74 17.27 -12.96
CA GLU A 668 24.34 16.82 -14.31
C GLU A 668 23.63 15.44 -14.28
N GLN A 669 24.05 14.56 -13.37
CA GLN A 669 23.49 13.23 -13.18
C GLN A 669 22.14 13.23 -12.47
N SER A 670 21.72 14.33 -11.81
CA SER A 670 20.46 14.41 -11.08
C SER A 670 19.25 14.15 -11.98
N VAL A 671 19.33 14.53 -13.26
CA VAL A 671 18.27 14.26 -14.25
C VAL A 671 18.17 12.76 -14.54
N TRP A 672 19.31 12.11 -14.73
CA TRP A 672 19.40 10.68 -15.03
C TRP A 672 18.97 9.86 -13.80
N ALA A 673 19.37 10.29 -12.62
CA ALA A 673 18.96 9.71 -11.35
C ALA A 673 17.45 9.86 -11.11
N GLY A 674 16.86 11.01 -11.45
CA GLY A 674 15.41 11.22 -11.40
C GLY A 674 14.63 10.26 -12.30
N VAL A 675 15.11 10.03 -13.53
CA VAL A 675 14.47 9.07 -14.45
C VAL A 675 14.63 7.64 -13.94
N LEU A 676 15.83 7.22 -13.51
CA LEU A 676 16.04 5.88 -12.95
C LEU A 676 15.26 5.63 -11.67
N LEU A 677 15.06 6.66 -10.83
CA LEU A 677 14.24 6.57 -9.63
C LEU A 677 12.80 6.19 -9.98
N GLU A 678 12.22 6.81 -11.01
CA GLU A 678 10.88 6.44 -11.49
C GLU A 678 10.86 5.02 -12.08
N ARG A 679 11.91 4.61 -12.81
CA ARG A 679 12.01 3.23 -13.34
C ARG A 679 12.07 2.20 -12.21
N LEU A 680 12.88 2.45 -11.18
CA LEU A 680 13.01 1.57 -10.01
C LEU A 680 11.73 1.49 -9.19
N LYS A 681 10.95 2.58 -9.05
CA LYS A 681 9.64 2.54 -8.38
C LYS A 681 8.63 1.61 -9.09
N SER A 682 8.72 1.53 -10.42
CA SER A 682 7.85 0.68 -11.25
C SER A 682 8.44 -0.72 -11.55
N TYR A 683 9.61 -1.04 -11.01
CA TYR A 683 10.34 -2.26 -11.36
C TYR A 683 9.74 -3.49 -10.69
N GLU A 684 9.39 -4.49 -11.49
CA GLU A 684 9.02 -5.83 -11.04
C GLU A 684 10.07 -6.84 -11.54
N PRO A 685 10.73 -7.60 -10.65
CA PRO A 685 11.69 -8.62 -11.06
C PRO A 685 11.03 -9.82 -11.76
N ASP A 686 11.63 -10.24 -12.87
CA ASP A 686 11.22 -11.44 -13.62
C ASP A 686 12.18 -12.60 -13.31
N ILE A 687 11.84 -13.42 -12.31
CA ILE A 687 12.66 -14.54 -11.85
C ILE A 687 12.06 -15.87 -12.30
N SER A 688 12.83 -16.63 -13.08
CA SER A 688 12.47 -17.98 -13.50
C SER A 688 12.61 -19.01 -12.37
N LYS A 689 11.78 -20.06 -12.41
CA LYS A 689 11.80 -21.21 -11.47
C LYS A 689 13.07 -22.07 -11.58
N GLU A 690 13.87 -21.90 -12.63
CA GLU A 690 15.10 -22.65 -12.89
C GLU A 690 16.38 -21.83 -12.64
N THR A 691 16.26 -20.63 -12.06
CA THR A 691 17.41 -19.77 -11.74
C THR A 691 18.39 -20.52 -10.83
N GLU A 692 19.67 -20.56 -11.21
CA GLU A 692 20.69 -21.26 -10.44
C GLU A 692 21.06 -20.45 -9.18
N PRO A 693 21.12 -21.06 -7.98
CA PRO A 693 21.41 -20.32 -6.76
C PRO A 693 22.82 -19.76 -6.76
N MET A 694 22.92 -18.48 -6.39
CA MET A 694 24.15 -17.72 -6.31
C MET A 694 24.59 -17.58 -4.85
N VAL A 695 25.90 -17.52 -4.62
CA VAL A 695 26.49 -17.35 -3.29
C VAL A 695 27.42 -16.16 -3.28
N TYR A 696 27.17 -15.26 -2.36
CA TYR A 696 28.04 -14.15 -2.04
C TYR A 696 28.88 -14.46 -0.81
N VAL A 697 30.21 -14.44 -0.93
CA VAL A 697 31.14 -14.69 0.18
C VAL A 697 31.39 -13.37 0.92
N ASN A 698 30.64 -13.16 2.00
CA ASN A 698 30.77 -11.99 2.87
C ASN A 698 32.20 -11.86 3.43
N TYR A 699 32.75 -12.97 3.94
CA TYR A 699 34.09 -13.01 4.52
C TYR A 699 34.64 -14.44 4.57
N CYS A 700 35.93 -14.62 4.26
CA CYS A 700 36.65 -15.86 4.50
C CYS A 700 38.05 -15.58 5.04
N GLU A 701 38.50 -16.35 6.04
CA GLU A 701 39.87 -16.24 6.56
C GLU A 701 40.95 -16.62 5.52
N LYS A 702 40.55 -17.19 4.38
CA LYS A 702 41.43 -17.55 3.26
C LYS A 702 40.96 -16.89 1.97
N ARG A 703 41.74 -15.92 1.49
CA ARG A 703 41.46 -15.14 0.25
C ARG A 703 41.19 -16.01 -0.99
N GLU A 704 41.84 -17.17 -1.11
CA GLU A 704 41.66 -18.10 -2.24
C GLU A 704 40.21 -18.61 -2.44
N LEU A 705 39.37 -18.51 -1.41
CA LEU A 705 37.96 -18.91 -1.44
C LEU A 705 37.00 -17.72 -1.54
N MET A 706 37.53 -16.50 -1.57
CA MET A 706 36.80 -15.25 -1.66
C MET A 706 36.75 -14.70 -3.10
N GLU A 707 37.57 -15.23 -4.01
CA GLU A 707 37.66 -14.76 -5.40
C GLU A 707 37.11 -15.83 -6.38
N PRO A 708 36.08 -15.51 -7.19
CA PRO A 708 35.23 -14.29 -7.12
C PRO A 708 34.30 -14.26 -5.89
N ARG A 709 33.89 -13.06 -5.44
CA ARG A 709 33.02 -12.90 -4.24
C ARG A 709 31.62 -13.44 -4.46
N CYS A 710 31.07 -13.21 -5.65
CA CYS A 710 29.80 -13.76 -6.10
C CYS A 710 30.05 -14.90 -7.08
N GLN A 711 29.51 -16.09 -6.82
CA GLN A 711 29.62 -17.24 -7.71
C GLN A 711 28.49 -18.26 -7.50
N LYS A 712 28.33 -19.17 -8.47
CA LYS A 712 27.37 -20.27 -8.38
C LYS A 712 27.61 -21.15 -7.16
N LEU A 713 26.53 -21.55 -6.49
CA LEU A 713 26.60 -22.41 -5.31
C LEU A 713 27.27 -23.75 -5.60
N SER A 714 26.96 -24.35 -6.75
CA SER A 714 27.48 -25.65 -7.21
C SER A 714 29.01 -25.68 -7.26
N ASP A 715 29.61 -24.61 -7.80
CA ASP A 715 31.05 -24.44 -7.91
C ASP A 715 31.71 -24.18 -6.55
N LEU A 716 31.10 -23.35 -5.69
CA LEU A 716 31.63 -23.03 -4.37
C LEU A 716 31.56 -24.24 -3.42
N ASP A 717 30.44 -24.97 -3.42
CA ASP A 717 30.24 -26.16 -2.58
C ASP A 717 31.28 -27.24 -2.92
N SER A 718 31.55 -27.44 -4.21
CA SER A 718 32.56 -28.40 -4.69
C SER A 718 33.97 -28.01 -4.26
N ARG A 719 34.36 -26.73 -4.45
CA ARG A 719 35.67 -26.20 -4.04
C ARG A 719 35.88 -26.29 -2.53
N THR A 720 34.88 -25.90 -1.75
CA THR A 720 34.94 -25.93 -0.27
C THR A 720 34.99 -27.36 0.26
N ALA A 721 34.22 -28.29 -0.30
CA ALA A 721 34.27 -29.71 0.07
C ALA A 721 35.65 -30.34 -0.19
N GLN A 722 36.29 -30.00 -1.32
CA GLN A 722 37.64 -30.47 -1.62
C GLN A 722 38.66 -29.92 -0.62
N LYS A 723 38.63 -28.61 -0.35
CA LYS A 723 39.56 -27.95 0.58
C LYS A 723 39.38 -28.42 2.03
N ASP A 724 38.13 -28.60 2.48
CA ASP A 724 37.82 -29.14 3.80
C ASP A 724 38.42 -30.53 4.00
N LYS A 725 38.30 -31.41 2.99
CA LYS A 725 38.89 -32.74 3.00
C LYS A 725 40.41 -32.73 3.02
N GLU A 726 41.03 -31.84 2.23
CA GLU A 726 42.48 -31.69 2.17
C GLU A 726 43.05 -31.22 3.51
N TRP A 727 42.48 -30.17 4.11
CA TRP A 727 42.96 -29.63 5.39
C TRP A 727 42.65 -30.53 6.58
N TYR A 728 41.51 -31.24 6.56
CA TYR A 728 41.18 -32.20 7.62
C TYR A 728 42.14 -33.41 7.64
N ALA A 729 42.68 -33.79 6.48
CA ALA A 729 43.66 -34.86 6.36
C ALA A 729 45.06 -34.44 6.88
N ASP A 730 45.37 -33.16 6.86
CA ASP A 730 46.63 -32.61 7.36
C ASP A 730 46.55 -32.33 8.86
N ARG A 731 46.96 -33.31 9.68
CA ARG A 731 46.83 -33.27 11.14
C ARG A 731 48.15 -33.06 11.86
N ASN A 732 48.10 -32.23 12.90
CA ASN A 732 49.23 -32.02 13.80
C ASN A 732 49.57 -33.33 14.55
N PRO A 733 50.79 -33.88 14.41
CA PRO A 733 51.16 -35.16 15.02
C PRO A 733 51.12 -35.16 16.56
N ARG A 734 51.03 -33.99 17.21
CA ARG A 734 51.02 -33.86 18.67
C ARG A 734 49.63 -33.67 19.27
N THR A 735 48.73 -32.97 18.58
CA THR A 735 47.38 -32.66 19.09
C THR A 735 46.26 -33.42 18.37
N ASP A 736 46.57 -34.10 17.25
CA ASP A 736 45.58 -34.76 16.36
C ASP A 736 44.51 -33.81 15.80
N GLU A 737 44.78 -32.50 15.85
CA GLU A 737 43.92 -31.45 15.30
C GLU A 737 44.36 -31.07 13.87
N PRO A 738 43.42 -30.58 13.03
CA PRO A 738 43.75 -30.06 11.71
C PRO A 738 44.78 -28.93 11.80
N MET A 739 45.77 -28.93 10.90
CA MET A 739 46.82 -27.90 10.88
C MET A 739 46.30 -26.54 10.40
N VAL A 740 45.27 -26.54 9.55
CA VAL A 740 44.64 -25.34 9.01
C VAL A 740 43.13 -25.48 9.14
N THR A 741 42.51 -24.47 9.73
CA THR A 741 41.06 -24.27 9.71
C THR A 741 40.77 -22.87 9.19
N ALA A 742 39.64 -22.68 8.52
CA ALA A 742 39.17 -21.37 8.10
C ALA A 742 37.68 -21.22 8.32
N GLN A 743 37.24 -20.08 8.83
CA GLN A 743 35.81 -19.71 8.87
C GLN A 743 35.42 -18.98 7.59
N MET A 744 34.22 -19.29 7.09
CA MET A 744 33.61 -18.61 5.95
C MET A 744 32.17 -18.21 6.26
N PHE A 745 31.85 -16.95 5.98
CA PHE A 745 30.52 -16.36 6.07
C PHE A 745 30.05 -16.04 4.65
N PHE A 746 28.81 -16.38 4.33
CA PHE A 746 28.26 -16.22 2.99
C PHE A 746 26.77 -15.92 3.04
N THR A 747 26.24 -15.41 1.94
CA THR A 747 24.81 -15.20 1.68
C THR A 747 24.44 -16.05 0.48
N ILE A 748 23.42 -16.89 0.58
CA ILE A 748 22.91 -17.67 -0.56
C ILE A 748 21.64 -17.01 -1.06
N TYR A 749 21.56 -16.74 -2.36
CA TYR A 749 20.38 -16.28 -3.07
C TYR A 749 19.77 -17.44 -3.86
N TYR A 750 18.46 -17.64 -3.72
CA TYR A 750 17.74 -18.75 -4.35
C TYR A 750 16.30 -18.38 -4.71
N ALA A 751 15.74 -19.05 -5.71
CA ALA A 751 14.34 -18.84 -6.12
C ALA A 751 13.44 -19.93 -5.50
N GLU A 752 12.39 -19.52 -4.80
CA GLU A 752 11.37 -20.43 -4.28
C GLU A 752 10.16 -20.54 -5.23
N LYS A 753 9.38 -21.62 -5.10
CA LYS A 753 8.32 -21.96 -6.05
C LYS A 753 7.11 -21.04 -5.88
N GLY A 754 7.03 -20.02 -6.73
CA GLY A 754 5.88 -19.10 -6.79
C GLY A 754 6.24 -17.66 -6.46
N ASP A 755 7.46 -17.45 -5.97
CA ASP A 755 7.96 -16.14 -5.58
C ASP A 755 8.33 -15.30 -6.80
N LYS A 756 8.05 -14.00 -6.70
CA LYS A 756 8.46 -12.99 -7.67
C LYS A 756 9.84 -12.38 -7.35
N MET A 757 10.45 -12.76 -6.21
CA MET A 757 11.71 -12.22 -5.68
C MET A 757 12.68 -13.36 -5.31
N LEU A 758 13.98 -13.08 -5.31
CA LEU A 758 14.99 -14.01 -4.78
C LEU A 758 14.98 -13.96 -3.26
N GLN A 759 14.85 -15.13 -2.65
CA GLN A 759 15.05 -15.30 -1.21
C GLN A 759 16.54 -15.41 -0.91
N TYR A 760 16.95 -14.95 0.28
CA TYR A 760 18.33 -15.11 0.72
C TYR A 760 18.47 -15.41 2.21
N PHE A 761 19.54 -16.10 2.58
CA PHE A 761 19.93 -16.25 3.99
C PHE A 761 21.43 -16.20 4.18
N LYS A 762 21.85 -15.76 5.37
CA LYS A 762 23.26 -15.70 5.78
C LYS A 762 23.66 -17.00 6.48
N GLY A 763 24.75 -17.60 6.03
CA GLY A 763 25.30 -18.84 6.55
C GLY A 763 26.74 -18.70 7.03
N LYS A 764 27.16 -19.65 7.88
CA LYS A 764 28.53 -19.78 8.36
C LYS A 764 28.97 -21.24 8.26
N ILE A 765 30.18 -21.47 7.75
CA ILE A 765 30.82 -22.79 7.76
C ILE A 765 32.27 -22.74 8.26
N ASP A 766 32.75 -23.89 8.73
CA ASP A 766 34.13 -24.10 9.15
C ASP A 766 34.82 -25.10 8.21
N ILE A 767 35.85 -24.65 7.50
CA ILE A 767 36.64 -25.42 6.54
C ILE A 767 37.86 -26.01 7.25
N GLY A 768 38.15 -27.28 6.99
CA GLY A 768 39.20 -28.07 7.64
C GLY A 768 38.70 -28.92 8.81
N THR A 769 37.40 -28.91 9.06
CA THR A 769 36.75 -29.70 10.12
C THR A 769 36.32 -31.10 9.67
N GLY A 770 36.36 -31.36 8.35
CA GLY A 770 35.99 -32.66 7.77
C GLY A 770 34.48 -32.84 7.61
N ASN A 771 33.71 -31.75 7.68
CA ASN A 771 32.26 -31.73 7.60
C ASN A 771 31.72 -31.53 6.17
N GLY A 772 32.60 -31.38 5.18
CA GLY A 772 32.26 -31.24 3.75
C GLY A 772 32.03 -29.80 3.32
N GLY A 773 31.40 -29.63 2.16
CA GLY A 773 31.05 -28.32 1.58
C GLY A 773 29.89 -27.62 2.29
N ILE A 774 29.52 -26.45 1.79
CA ILE A 774 28.43 -25.60 2.28
C ILE A 774 27.15 -26.41 2.56
N LEU A 775 26.65 -27.16 1.59
CA LEU A 775 25.36 -27.87 1.70
C LEU A 775 25.40 -28.97 2.77
N SER A 776 26.55 -29.65 2.91
CA SER A 776 26.73 -30.71 3.91
C SER A 776 26.74 -30.16 5.34
N GLN A 777 27.36 -28.99 5.52
CA GLN A 777 27.43 -28.32 6.82
C GLN A 777 26.10 -27.67 7.21
N LEU A 778 25.39 -27.03 6.27
CA LEU A 778 24.04 -26.49 6.53
C LEU A 778 23.07 -27.59 7.00
N LYS A 779 23.09 -28.77 6.37
CA LYS A 779 22.31 -29.94 6.81
C LYS A 779 22.69 -30.39 8.22
N LEU A 780 23.99 -30.44 8.51
CA LEU A 780 24.48 -30.82 9.84
C LEU A 780 24.03 -29.82 10.92
N GLN A 781 24.13 -28.52 10.64
CA GLN A 781 23.68 -27.47 11.55
C GLN A 781 22.17 -27.54 11.78
N ASN A 782 21.37 -27.78 10.74
CA ASN A 782 19.92 -27.96 10.86
C ASN A 782 19.57 -29.16 11.76
N GLU A 783 20.27 -30.29 11.58
CA GLU A 783 20.10 -31.48 12.42
C GLU A 783 20.46 -31.24 13.90
N LEU A 784 21.53 -30.49 14.16
CA LEU A 784 21.95 -30.17 15.53
C LEU A 784 20.90 -29.31 16.23
N LYS A 785 20.39 -28.27 15.56
CA LYS A 785 19.28 -27.44 16.07
C LYS A 785 18.03 -28.28 16.41
N LEU A 786 17.69 -29.26 15.58
CA LEU A 786 16.54 -30.15 15.81
C LEU A 786 16.76 -31.23 16.88
N THR A 787 18.00 -31.47 17.30
CA THR A 787 18.33 -32.54 18.28
C THR A 787 18.81 -32.03 19.62
N ASP A 788 19.17 -30.76 19.72
CA ASP A 788 19.61 -30.14 20.96
C ASP A 788 18.41 -29.76 21.84
N GLU A 789 18.11 -30.62 22.83
CA GLU A 789 17.03 -30.38 23.80
C GLU A 789 17.27 -29.15 24.68
N SER A 790 18.52 -28.74 24.89
CA SER A 790 18.85 -27.53 25.65
C SER A 790 18.54 -26.29 24.84
N TRP A 791 18.87 -26.29 23.55
CA TRP A 791 18.57 -25.18 22.64
C TRP A 791 17.05 -25.05 22.40
N ILE A 792 16.35 -26.17 22.17
CA ILE A 792 14.89 -26.20 22.06
C ILE A 792 14.22 -25.74 23.36
N GLY A 793 14.74 -26.14 24.52
CA GLY A 793 14.27 -25.69 25.82
C GLY A 793 14.48 -24.19 26.05
N TYR A 794 15.63 -23.66 25.62
CA TYR A 794 15.91 -22.23 25.64
C TYR A 794 14.91 -21.44 24.78
N LEU A 795 14.64 -21.87 23.55
CA LEU A 795 13.66 -21.24 22.66
C LEU A 795 12.24 -21.24 23.24
N LYS A 796 11.79 -22.37 23.82
CA LYS A 796 10.48 -22.47 24.47
C LYS A 796 10.32 -21.53 25.67
N ASN A 797 11.42 -21.18 26.33
CA ASN A 797 11.41 -20.24 27.46
C ASN A 797 11.44 -18.77 27.00
N LYS A 798 11.78 -18.50 25.74
CA LYS A 798 11.92 -17.15 25.17
C LYS A 798 10.57 -16.61 24.65
N GLY A 799 9.67 -17.48 24.24
CA GLY A 799 8.28 -17.16 23.88
C GLY A 799 7.66 -18.27 23.02
N ASN A 800 6.33 -18.42 23.05
CA ASN A 800 5.66 -19.42 22.21
C ASN A 800 5.66 -19.00 20.73
N GLU A 801 5.55 -17.69 20.46
CA GLU A 801 5.63 -17.12 19.11
C GLU A 801 7.04 -17.26 18.52
N GLU A 802 8.09 -16.89 19.25
CA GLU A 802 9.48 -17.10 18.78
C GLU A 802 9.81 -18.59 18.56
N PHE A 803 9.27 -19.47 19.41
CA PHE A 803 9.42 -20.91 19.22
C PHE A 803 8.71 -21.36 17.95
N GLN A 804 7.50 -20.87 17.68
CA GLN A 804 6.74 -21.21 16.50
C GLN A 804 7.41 -20.70 15.22
N LYS A 805 7.82 -19.42 15.18
CA LYS A 805 8.57 -18.82 14.06
C LYS A 805 9.88 -19.57 13.77
N CYS A 806 10.67 -19.86 14.81
CA CYS A 806 11.90 -20.63 14.64
C CYS A 806 11.63 -22.07 14.14
N MET A 807 10.53 -22.70 14.57
CA MET A 807 10.15 -24.01 14.08
C MET A 807 9.67 -23.97 12.63
N GLU A 808 9.02 -22.87 12.21
CA GLU A 808 8.63 -22.62 10.83
C GLU A 808 9.86 -22.41 9.94
N ASP A 809 10.83 -21.58 10.34
CA ASP A 809 12.11 -21.39 9.62
C ASP A 809 12.88 -22.72 9.44
N LEU A 810 12.93 -23.54 10.51
CA LEU A 810 13.57 -24.85 10.45
C LEU A 810 12.79 -25.82 9.55
N THR A 811 11.46 -25.70 9.53
CA THR A 811 10.58 -26.50 8.65
C THR A 811 10.82 -26.10 7.20
N ASP A 812 10.90 -24.81 6.93
CA ASP A 812 11.11 -24.25 5.61
C ASP A 812 12.48 -24.66 5.05
N MET A 813 13.54 -24.39 5.81
CA MET A 813 14.90 -24.83 5.50
C MET A 813 14.96 -26.34 5.20
N GLN A 814 14.19 -27.15 5.93
CA GLN A 814 14.17 -28.60 5.82
C GLN A 814 13.32 -29.13 4.65
N ASN A 815 12.26 -28.44 4.28
CA ASN A 815 11.28 -28.88 3.29
C ASN A 815 11.49 -28.27 1.91
N HIS A 816 12.02 -27.05 1.84
CA HIS A 816 12.05 -26.22 0.64
C HIS A 816 13.48 -25.84 0.26
N VAL A 817 14.20 -25.13 1.14
CA VAL A 817 15.55 -24.58 0.85
C VAL A 817 16.59 -25.67 0.61
N LEU A 818 16.83 -26.57 1.58
CA LEU A 818 17.88 -27.60 1.44
C LEU A 818 17.64 -28.56 0.26
N PRO A 819 16.40 -29.01 -0.04
CA PRO A 819 16.10 -29.77 -1.26
C PRO A 819 16.38 -28.99 -2.54
N TYR A 820 16.00 -27.71 -2.61
CA TYR A 820 16.24 -26.85 -3.76
C TYR A 820 17.75 -26.70 -4.02
N LEU A 821 18.53 -26.28 -3.01
CA LEU A 821 19.99 -26.14 -3.12
C LEU A 821 20.67 -27.46 -3.52
N GLN A 822 20.16 -28.60 -3.02
CA GLN A 822 20.69 -29.92 -3.35
C GLN A 822 20.52 -30.26 -4.85
N SER A 823 19.44 -29.81 -5.48
CA SER A 823 19.15 -30.13 -6.88
C SER A 823 20.21 -29.59 -7.85
N PHE A 824 20.87 -28.48 -7.52
CA PHE A 824 21.93 -27.85 -8.31
C PHE A 824 23.34 -28.35 -7.96
N CYS A 825 23.55 -28.83 -6.73
CA CYS A 825 24.87 -29.33 -6.30
C CYS A 825 25.13 -30.82 -6.64
N SER A 826 24.09 -31.60 -6.97
CA SER A 826 24.16 -33.07 -6.99
C SER A 826 24.19 -33.68 -8.39
N LEU A 827 25.30 -33.51 -9.14
CA LEU A 827 25.53 -34.29 -10.36
C LEU A 827 25.89 -35.78 -10.11
N GLU A 828 26.24 -36.18 -8.87
CA GLU A 828 26.57 -37.58 -8.55
C GLU A 828 25.33 -38.46 -8.23
N GLU A 829 24.22 -37.89 -7.74
CA GLU A 829 23.06 -38.67 -7.22
C GLU A 829 22.00 -39.04 -8.28
N LYS A 830 21.90 -38.33 -9.43
CA LYS A 830 20.99 -38.72 -10.54
C LYS A 830 21.23 -40.16 -11.02
N SER A 831 22.48 -40.66 -10.91
CA SER A 831 22.84 -42.03 -11.28
C SER A 831 22.41 -43.12 -10.28
N VAL A 832 22.07 -42.72 -9.04
CA VAL A 832 21.67 -43.62 -7.94
C VAL A 832 20.16 -43.74 -7.85
N GLN A 833 19.43 -42.63 -8.08
CA GLN A 833 17.97 -42.60 -8.17
C GLN A 833 17.47 -43.49 -9.32
N GLU A 834 18.05 -43.37 -10.52
CA GLU A 834 17.71 -44.25 -11.66
C GLU A 834 17.99 -45.75 -11.37
N LYS A 835 18.99 -46.05 -10.54
CA LYS A 835 19.31 -47.44 -10.13
C LYS A 835 18.38 -47.95 -9.03
N GLN A 836 17.91 -47.09 -8.13
CA GLN A 836 16.93 -47.46 -7.11
C GLN A 836 15.53 -47.62 -7.70
N GLU A 837 15.12 -46.75 -8.62
CA GLU A 837 13.84 -46.87 -9.32
C GLU A 837 13.78 -48.12 -10.20
N ARG A 838 14.89 -48.48 -10.88
CA ARG A 838 15.02 -49.78 -11.58
C ARG A 838 14.95 -50.98 -10.62
N GLN A 839 15.55 -50.89 -9.43
CA GLN A 839 15.48 -51.97 -8.44
C GLN A 839 14.12 -52.08 -7.74
N VAL A 840 13.36 -50.99 -7.63
CA VAL A 840 12.00 -51.01 -7.09
C VAL A 840 11.01 -51.54 -8.14
N ALA A 841 11.18 -51.17 -9.41
CA ALA A 841 10.41 -51.72 -10.53
C ALA A 841 10.64 -53.24 -10.69
N GLU A 842 11.89 -53.72 -10.64
CA GLU A 842 12.21 -55.17 -10.71
C GLU A 842 11.70 -55.96 -9.48
N LYS A 843 11.54 -55.31 -8.32
CA LYS A 843 10.96 -55.92 -7.10
C LYS A 843 9.43 -55.89 -7.06
N GLN A 844 8.78 -55.02 -7.82
CA GLN A 844 7.33 -55.00 -7.97
C GLN A 844 6.86 -55.99 -9.05
N ASP A 845 7.61 -56.17 -10.14
CA ASP A 845 7.30 -57.20 -11.16
C ASP A 845 7.49 -58.63 -10.64
N SER A 846 8.45 -58.86 -9.74
CA SER A 846 8.67 -60.17 -9.11
C SER A 846 7.67 -60.51 -7.98
N ARG A 847 6.77 -59.58 -7.62
CA ARG A 847 5.75 -59.76 -6.56
C ARG A 847 4.34 -60.01 -7.10
N VAL A 848 4.14 -59.96 -8.42
CA VAL A 848 2.83 -60.22 -9.05
C VAL A 848 2.67 -61.68 -9.54
N GLU A 849 3.77 -62.44 -9.74
CA GLU A 849 3.68 -63.84 -10.21
C GLU A 849 3.66 -64.93 -9.12
N ALA A 850 3.79 -64.60 -7.83
CA ALA A 850 3.96 -65.61 -6.76
C ALA A 850 2.80 -65.70 -5.73
N SER A 851 1.60 -65.22 -6.04
CA SER A 851 0.42 -65.37 -5.16
C SER A 851 -0.84 -65.83 -5.92
N ARG A 852 -0.72 -66.94 -6.65
CA ARG A 852 -1.83 -67.85 -7.01
C ARG A 852 -1.37 -69.31 -6.96
N ALA A 853 -0.93 -69.78 -5.79
CA ALA A 853 -0.89 -71.21 -5.48
C ALA A 853 -1.08 -71.43 -3.98
N ALA A 854 -2.02 -72.30 -3.66
CA ALA A 854 -2.68 -72.46 -2.38
C ALA A 854 -1.90 -73.24 -1.31
N ASN A 855 -2.26 -72.94 -0.05
CA ASN A 855 -2.63 -73.87 1.04
C ASN A 855 -1.58 -74.74 1.77
N VAL A 856 -1.59 -74.57 3.12
CA VAL A 856 -1.76 -75.63 4.18
C VAL A 856 -0.50 -76.51 4.42
N THR A 857 0.11 -76.72 5.61
CA THR A 857 -0.37 -76.85 7.01
C THR A 857 0.82 -76.92 8.01
N LYS A 858 0.58 -76.46 9.25
CA LYS A 858 0.95 -76.97 10.60
C LYS A 858 2.38 -77.42 10.97
N GLY A 859 2.81 -76.98 12.17
CA GLY A 859 3.35 -77.90 13.20
C GLY A 859 4.42 -77.38 14.16
N ASP A 860 3.99 -76.85 15.30
CA ASP A 860 4.46 -77.09 16.69
C ASP A 860 5.89 -76.79 17.21
N ASN A 861 5.89 -76.00 18.31
CA ASN A 861 6.53 -76.21 19.64
C ASN A 861 8.08 -76.30 19.72
N ASP A 862 8.77 -75.93 20.80
CA ASP A 862 8.40 -75.72 22.20
C ASP A 862 9.56 -74.99 22.94
N LYS A 863 9.20 -74.17 23.93
CA LYS A 863 9.75 -74.05 25.31
C LYS A 863 11.27 -74.09 25.58
N ALA A 864 11.80 -73.47 26.64
CA ALA A 864 11.36 -72.50 27.65
C ALA A 864 12.48 -72.51 28.73
N VAL A 865 12.85 -71.31 29.22
CA VAL A 865 12.86 -70.95 30.66
C VAL A 865 13.80 -71.79 31.58
N LYS A 866 14.74 -71.22 32.35
CA LYS A 866 14.48 -70.41 33.56
C LYS A 866 15.81 -69.94 34.20
N LYS A 867 15.83 -68.66 34.60
CA LYS A 867 16.16 -68.12 35.95
C LYS A 867 17.55 -68.39 36.58
N VAL A 868 18.16 -67.47 37.35
CA VAL A 868 17.87 -66.06 37.72
C VAL A 868 19.07 -65.52 38.52
N VAL A 869 19.14 -64.18 38.64
CA VAL A 869 19.68 -63.38 39.78
C VAL A 869 21.18 -63.03 39.79
N SER A 870 21.39 -61.73 39.51
CA SER A 870 22.02 -60.71 40.38
C SER A 870 23.50 -60.33 40.24
N SER A 871 23.61 -59.01 40.03
CA SER A 871 24.55 -58.03 40.59
C SER A 871 25.98 -57.90 40.04
N MET A 872 26.13 -56.75 39.36
CA MET A 872 27.18 -55.73 39.49
C MET A 872 28.55 -55.99 38.86
N GLN A 873 28.77 -55.21 37.79
CA GLN A 873 29.96 -54.40 37.46
C GLN A 873 31.33 -55.08 37.61
N THR A 874 31.96 -55.43 36.49
CA THR A 874 33.16 -54.73 36.01
C THR A 874 33.52 -55.14 34.58
N GLU A 875 33.68 -54.09 33.78
CA GLU A 875 34.42 -53.91 32.53
C GLU A 875 35.36 -55.02 32.04
N LYS A 876 35.27 -55.30 30.72
CA LYS A 876 36.44 -55.44 29.84
C LYS A 876 36.09 -55.17 28.38
N ASN A 877 36.56 -54.02 27.90
CA ASN A 877 37.11 -53.69 26.58
C ASN A 877 36.89 -54.62 25.38
N LYS A 878 36.43 -53.95 24.31
CA LYS A 878 36.91 -53.91 22.90
C LYS A 878 36.01 -54.53 21.84
N ALA A 879 35.33 -53.68 21.07
CA ALA A 879 35.64 -53.40 19.65
C ALA A 879 34.47 -52.62 19.03
N THR A 880 34.74 -51.36 18.69
CA THR A 880 33.87 -50.43 17.97
C THR A 880 33.62 -50.91 16.54
N THR A 881 32.41 -51.36 16.24
CA THR A 881 31.86 -51.40 14.88
C THR A 881 31.27 -50.03 14.55
N LYS A 882 31.83 -49.37 13.52
CA LYS A 882 31.29 -48.14 12.92
C LYS A 882 29.83 -48.37 12.53
N ALA A 883 28.91 -47.63 13.16
CA ALA A 883 27.54 -47.50 12.66
C ALA A 883 27.57 -46.83 11.28
N LYS A 884 26.86 -47.39 10.30
CA LYS A 884 26.63 -46.76 8.99
C LYS A 884 25.92 -45.42 9.23
N LYS A 885 26.51 -44.31 8.80
CA LYS A 885 25.83 -43.00 8.78
C LYS A 885 24.64 -43.12 7.80
N PRO A 886 23.42 -42.71 8.18
CA PRO A 886 22.26 -42.68 7.28
C PRO A 886 22.53 -41.77 6.07
N SER A 887 21.88 -42.08 4.95
CA SER A 887 21.99 -41.28 3.72
C SER A 887 21.39 -39.89 3.90
N ILE A 888 21.75 -38.96 3.01
CA ILE A 888 21.34 -37.55 3.11
C ILE A 888 19.81 -37.42 3.08
N HIS A 889 19.10 -38.13 2.19
CA HIS A 889 17.64 -38.14 2.16
C HIS A 889 17.01 -38.77 3.42
N GLU A 890 17.60 -39.84 3.95
CA GLU A 890 17.11 -40.45 5.19
C GLU A 890 17.23 -39.47 6.38
N ARG A 891 18.28 -38.65 6.42
CA ARG A 891 18.44 -37.62 7.47
C ARG A 891 17.38 -36.51 7.34
N LEU A 892 17.10 -36.04 6.13
CA LEU A 892 16.06 -35.02 5.89
C LEU A 892 14.67 -35.54 6.33
N GLU A 893 14.33 -36.77 5.97
CA GLU A 893 13.04 -37.39 6.34
C GLU A 893 12.90 -37.62 7.86
N ILE A 894 13.98 -38.00 8.53
CA ILE A 894 14.02 -38.13 10.00
C ILE A 894 13.79 -36.77 10.67
N ASN A 895 14.37 -35.70 10.13
CA ASN A 895 14.21 -34.34 10.66
C ASN A 895 12.78 -33.82 10.51
N LYS A 896 12.14 -34.06 9.35
CA LYS A 896 10.73 -33.69 9.12
C LYS A 896 9.80 -34.27 10.19
N ARG A 897 10.01 -35.55 10.55
CA ARG A 897 9.23 -36.21 11.60
C ARG A 897 9.47 -35.61 12.98
N LYS A 898 10.73 -35.30 13.32
CA LYS A 898 11.06 -34.64 14.60
C LYS A 898 10.41 -33.26 14.72
N ILE A 899 10.38 -32.49 13.64
CA ILE A 899 9.70 -31.18 13.61
C ILE A 899 8.21 -31.33 13.93
N GLN A 900 7.53 -32.28 13.26
CA GLN A 900 6.10 -32.56 13.48
C GLN A 900 5.80 -33.02 14.91
N GLU A 901 6.63 -33.90 15.47
CA GLU A 901 6.53 -34.34 16.88
C GLU A 901 6.70 -33.18 17.87
N LYS A 902 7.57 -32.21 17.58
CA LYS A 902 7.83 -31.04 18.44
C LYS A 902 6.76 -29.96 18.35
N GLN A 903 6.06 -29.87 17.21
CA GLN A 903 4.91 -28.99 16.97
C GLN A 903 3.57 -29.54 17.51
N GLY A 904 3.53 -30.78 17.99
CA GLY A 904 2.34 -31.33 18.67
C GLY A 904 1.18 -31.76 17.77
N LYS A 905 1.42 -32.00 16.46
CA LYS A 905 0.39 -32.43 15.49
C LYS A 905 0.16 -33.95 15.46
N ASP A 906 0.03 -34.59 16.61
CA ASP A 906 -0.39 -36.01 16.71
C ASP A 906 -1.56 -36.15 17.70
N ASP A 907 -2.80 -36.12 17.20
CA ASP A 907 -3.86 -36.98 17.72
C ASP A 907 -4.93 -37.22 16.64
N PRO A 908 -5.04 -38.44 16.09
CA PRO A 908 -6.22 -38.86 15.36
C PRO A 908 -7.27 -39.38 16.37
N GLU A 909 -8.32 -38.61 16.63
CA GLU A 909 -9.46 -39.06 17.43
C GLU A 909 -10.09 -40.33 16.84
N ARG A 910 -10.11 -41.41 17.63
CA ARG A 910 -10.82 -42.65 17.30
C ARG A 910 -11.62 -43.14 18.51
N GLY A 911 -12.93 -42.89 18.47
CA GLY A 911 -13.96 -43.89 18.80
C GLY A 911 -14.46 -44.01 20.26
N ALA A 912 -15.65 -43.45 20.48
CA ALA A 912 -16.81 -43.96 21.25
C ALA A 912 -16.63 -45.05 22.33
N ASP A 913 -17.15 -44.79 23.55
CA ASP A 913 -18.33 -45.51 24.07
C ASP A 913 -18.98 -44.85 25.32
N ARG A 914 -20.28 -44.56 25.17
CA ARG A 914 -21.45 -44.77 26.06
C ARG A 914 -21.43 -44.51 27.59
N ASP A 915 -22.44 -43.70 27.95
CA ASP A 915 -23.57 -43.96 28.88
C ASP A 915 -23.65 -43.23 30.26
N VAL A 916 -24.62 -42.29 30.29
CA VAL A 916 -25.73 -42.18 31.27
C VAL A 916 -25.42 -41.77 32.73
N ARG A 917 -25.77 -40.52 33.12
CA ARG A 917 -26.91 -40.19 34.01
C ARG A 917 -26.99 -38.69 34.38
N THR A 918 -28.18 -38.14 34.19
CA THR A 918 -28.88 -37.09 34.96
C THR A 918 -28.23 -36.58 36.26
N VAL A 919 -28.08 -35.25 36.37
CA VAL A 919 -28.98 -34.32 37.11
C VAL A 919 -29.00 -32.98 36.37
#